data_AF-A0A6C0CSB6-F1
#
_entry.id   AF-A0A6C0CSB6-F1
#
_cell.length_a   1.000
_cell.length_b   1.000
_cell.length_c   1.000
_cell.angle_alpha   90.00
_cell.angle_beta   90.00
_cell.angle_gamma   90.00
#
_symmetry.space_group_name_H-M   'P 1'
#
loop_
_entity.id
_entity.type
_entity.pdbx_description
1 polymer ?
#
loop_
_entity_poly.entity_id
_entity_poly.type
_entity_poly.pdbx_seq_one_letter_code
_entity_poly.pdbx_strand_id
1 'polypeptide(L)'
;MSKTRASCIREVENWSSYENTHRLDHASFNPTRVQKNLEIWAPKMATLMKNIEQLDHDDMKRDGHLYKHLIFSDLKTNGGAKSIASALLSNGYSLIYDASLSLKSNLPQNKKNFVLLTSTKIYKKAIGVRFRRKVLDLFNSRPDNVYGQDVRFLILDSGFKEGIDVFDIRYIHILETPITDADQKQIIGRGTRFCGQKGLKFDSKQGWPLFVYKYRSTVPDSLKEIYEADTLYQLFLRNSNLNPALLNFGKELDEKIIQASVDLRLNAPIHAVQNDFKEIYDKALRNYPSPMAISPVEEEITIKYGVKMEKHGPVNCKNGCKGNVLAMPVPFMLIVWYMSKKATFINDKRPKSFLCQKIIQDPEYCKRLSSAWHRPDIYILKNEKRIYERLKDLPNRGPFKIQKEEMLRYVRIRLEAIQLPPEPPMREMSYEQLQDYISKRFKKFKWETPKIENLCVESAADPNKKTELIFTPTQDFVRHYFQPASIYKGLLLWQSVGTGKTCSAIATATTSFEKEGYTILWVTRHTLRSDLWKNVFQQICSIALRENMPADFSLSKALQNPLKYLSDRWMMPLTYKQFSNMLLKRNQFYKEMVKRNGEKDPLKKTILIIDEAHKLLSDDLLPQERPDFKILQKEIHNSYQVSGKDSVRVLLMSATPYTNDPMNFIKILNLLRKSNFFPETFAEFQKDFLTKEGVFKDPYLFVNQVSGYVSYLNREKDMRQFAVPIVKTIEVSMSESPLPEVKEKLDKVQEIYKQTQKDLEHYKEVKKRGKEKLRKEKVLLEERCKEIEDRKEKRECKEAIPQKIEQYKNFLFKEANKAIEENEEKMKQNKPLIVTIQKKFKELKENDLSQERILTEKCFKQKLA
;
A
#
# COMPACT_ATOMS: atom_id res chain seq x y z
N MET A 1 2.97 3.94 -30.99
CA MET A 1 2.99 2.61 -30.31
C MET A 1 1.60 2.03 -30.39
N SER A 2 1.43 0.83 -30.93
CA SER A 2 0.15 0.11 -30.78
C SER A 2 -0.11 -0.08 -29.29
N LYS A 3 -1.34 0.20 -28.84
CA LYS A 3 -1.71 -0.05 -27.43
C LYS A 3 -1.63 -1.57 -27.18
N THR A 4 -0.97 -1.96 -26.09
CA THR A 4 -0.97 -3.37 -25.66
C THR A 4 -2.38 -3.76 -25.24
N ARG A 5 -2.72 -5.05 -25.35
CA ARG A 5 -4.03 -5.56 -24.93
C ARG A 5 -4.34 -5.21 -23.48
N ALA A 6 -3.39 -5.37 -22.57
CA ALA A 6 -3.50 -4.93 -21.17
C ALA A 6 -3.85 -3.44 -21.05
N SER A 7 -3.14 -2.54 -21.74
CA SER A 7 -3.43 -1.10 -21.68
C SER A 7 -4.83 -0.77 -22.20
N CYS A 8 -5.31 -1.49 -23.21
CA CYS A 8 -6.67 -1.33 -23.73
C CYS A 8 -7.73 -1.75 -22.70
N ILE A 9 -7.57 -2.94 -22.10
CA ILE A 9 -8.48 -3.46 -21.07
C ILE A 9 -8.59 -2.45 -19.92
N ARG A 10 -7.44 -1.89 -19.49
CA ARG A 10 -7.39 -0.94 -18.38
C ARG A 10 -8.11 0.38 -18.66
N GLU A 11 -8.01 0.90 -19.89
CA GLU A 11 -8.76 2.10 -20.28
C GLU A 11 -10.27 1.82 -20.38
N VAL A 12 -10.65 0.70 -21.01
CA VAL A 12 -12.05 0.26 -21.16
C VAL A 12 -12.69 0.03 -19.79
N GLU A 13 -11.93 -0.48 -18.82
CA GLU A 13 -12.37 -0.67 -17.43
C GLU A 13 -13.05 0.59 -16.87
N ASN A 14 -12.51 1.77 -17.16
CA ASN A 14 -13.05 3.06 -16.70
C ASN A 14 -14.04 3.68 -17.68
N TRP A 15 -13.75 3.59 -18.97
CA TRP A 15 -14.53 4.25 -20.01
C TRP A 15 -14.35 3.53 -21.34
N SER A 16 -15.44 3.04 -21.93
CA SER A 16 -15.45 2.25 -23.16
C SER A 16 -14.82 2.96 -24.36
N SER A 17 -15.29 4.17 -24.71
CA SER A 17 -14.73 5.00 -25.79
C SER A 17 -14.62 6.48 -25.38
N TYR A 18 -13.40 7.04 -25.44
CA TYR A 18 -13.13 8.43 -25.05
C TYR A 18 -12.81 9.34 -26.24
N GLU A 19 -13.87 9.69 -26.96
CA GLU A 19 -13.87 10.51 -28.17
C GLU A 19 -13.82 12.02 -27.86
N ASN A 20 -13.59 12.84 -28.89
CA ASN A 20 -13.52 14.30 -28.75
C ASN A 20 -14.79 14.91 -28.15
N THR A 21 -15.96 14.32 -28.41
CA THR A 21 -17.24 14.72 -27.82
C THR A 21 -17.34 14.47 -26.31
N HIS A 22 -16.44 13.67 -25.74
CA HIS A 22 -16.42 13.32 -24.31
C HIS A 22 -15.35 14.08 -23.52
N ARG A 23 -14.48 14.83 -24.22
CA ARG A 23 -13.30 15.49 -23.63
C ARG A 23 -13.62 16.91 -23.18
N LEU A 24 -13.53 17.18 -21.88
CA LEU A 24 -13.74 18.53 -21.32
C LEU A 24 -12.90 19.64 -21.96
N ASP A 25 -11.72 19.29 -22.49
CA ASP A 25 -10.76 20.23 -23.07
C ASP A 25 -10.83 20.32 -24.61
N HIS A 26 -11.91 19.80 -25.21
CA HIS A 26 -12.18 19.87 -26.64
C HIS A 26 -13.42 20.70 -26.95
N ALA A 27 -13.40 21.43 -28.08
CA ALA A 27 -14.49 22.32 -28.48
C ALA A 27 -15.83 21.60 -28.73
N SER A 28 -15.78 20.32 -29.11
CA SER A 28 -16.97 19.49 -29.38
C SER A 28 -17.53 18.79 -28.13
N PHE A 29 -17.07 19.13 -26.93
CA PHE A 29 -17.53 18.49 -25.70
C PHE A 29 -19.04 18.62 -25.54
N ASN A 30 -19.74 17.50 -25.36
CA ASN A 30 -21.20 17.45 -25.21
C ASN A 30 -21.56 16.83 -23.85
N PRO A 31 -21.74 17.65 -22.80
CA PRO A 31 -22.01 17.17 -21.44
C PRO A 31 -23.34 16.41 -21.35
N THR A 32 -24.39 16.86 -22.02
CA THR A 32 -25.71 16.21 -22.01
C THR A 32 -25.64 14.79 -22.58
N ARG A 33 -24.89 14.60 -23.68
CA ARG A 33 -24.69 13.28 -24.28
C ARG A 33 -23.89 12.36 -23.36
N VAL A 34 -22.85 12.88 -22.70
CA VAL A 34 -22.07 12.12 -21.73
C VAL A 34 -22.94 11.69 -20.55
N GLN A 35 -23.71 12.61 -19.98
CA GLN A 35 -24.60 12.34 -18.84
C GLN A 35 -25.58 11.21 -19.15
N LYS A 36 -26.28 11.29 -20.30
CA LYS A 36 -27.31 10.32 -20.69
C LYS A 36 -26.77 8.89 -20.87
N ASN A 37 -25.50 8.74 -21.24
CA ASN A 37 -24.91 7.43 -21.55
C ASN A 37 -23.88 6.97 -20.52
N LEU A 38 -23.70 7.70 -19.41
CA LEU A 38 -22.62 7.44 -18.46
C LEU A 38 -22.70 6.04 -17.85
N GLU A 39 -23.91 5.53 -17.57
CA GLU A 39 -24.11 4.18 -17.04
C GLU A 39 -23.66 3.08 -18.00
N ILE A 40 -23.68 3.34 -19.31
CA ILE A 40 -23.24 2.39 -20.33
C ILE A 40 -21.76 2.59 -20.62
N TRP A 41 -21.31 3.82 -20.82
CA TRP A 41 -19.95 4.09 -21.27
C TRP A 41 -18.91 4.01 -20.14
N ALA A 42 -19.30 4.37 -18.92
CA ALA A 42 -18.42 4.44 -17.76
C ALA A 42 -19.18 4.07 -16.46
N PRO A 43 -19.62 2.81 -16.28
CA PRO A 43 -20.40 2.38 -15.11
C PRO A 43 -19.75 2.73 -13.76
N LYS A 44 -18.40 2.67 -13.68
CA LYS A 44 -17.67 3.07 -12.47
C LYS A 44 -17.83 4.55 -12.13
N MET A 45 -17.89 5.43 -13.13
CA MET A 45 -18.09 6.86 -12.90
C MET A 45 -19.53 7.17 -12.49
N ALA A 46 -20.52 6.48 -13.08
CA ALA A 46 -21.91 6.57 -12.63
C ALA A 46 -22.04 6.09 -11.17
N THR A 47 -21.42 4.96 -10.83
CA THR A 47 -21.42 4.42 -9.45
C THR A 47 -20.67 5.33 -8.48
N LEU A 48 -19.57 5.95 -8.90
CA LEU A 48 -18.86 6.97 -8.13
C LEU A 48 -19.79 8.14 -7.77
N MET A 49 -20.56 8.65 -8.73
CA MET A 49 -21.51 9.74 -8.48
C MET A 49 -22.60 9.32 -7.48
N LYS A 50 -23.21 8.15 -7.68
CA LYS A 50 -24.22 7.60 -6.75
C LYS A 50 -23.66 7.41 -5.34
N ASN A 51 -22.42 6.93 -5.21
CA ASN A 51 -21.75 6.79 -3.92
C ASN A 51 -21.49 8.16 -3.26
N ILE A 52 -21.04 9.16 -4.02
CA ILE A 52 -20.86 10.52 -3.48
C ILE A 52 -22.20 11.07 -2.98
N GLU A 53 -23.28 10.94 -3.74
CA GLU A 53 -24.61 11.42 -3.33
C GLU A 53 -25.10 10.73 -2.03
N GLN A 54 -24.87 9.42 -1.89
CA GLN A 54 -25.20 8.70 -0.65
C GLN A 54 -24.36 9.20 0.53
N LEU A 55 -23.05 9.40 0.34
CA LEU A 55 -22.17 9.94 1.39
C LEU A 55 -22.61 11.34 1.81
N ASP A 56 -23.01 12.18 0.86
CA ASP A 56 -23.49 13.54 1.12
C ASP A 56 -24.75 13.52 1.98
N HIS A 57 -25.69 12.63 1.66
CA HIS A 57 -26.90 12.43 2.44
C HIS A 57 -26.56 12.00 3.88
N ASP A 58 -25.67 11.02 4.03
CA ASP A 58 -25.28 10.48 5.33
C ASP A 58 -24.50 11.50 6.18
N ASP A 59 -23.63 12.30 5.56
CA ASP A 59 -22.83 13.32 6.22
C ASP A 59 -23.68 14.51 6.68
N MET A 60 -24.60 14.98 5.83
CA MET A 60 -25.55 16.02 6.23
C MET A 60 -26.45 15.55 7.37
N LYS A 61 -26.89 14.29 7.35
CA LYS A 61 -27.71 13.70 8.42
C LYS A 61 -26.92 13.55 9.73
N ARG A 62 -25.65 13.15 9.65
CA ARG A 62 -24.82 12.84 10.82
C ARG A 62 -24.19 14.07 11.46
N ASP A 63 -23.62 14.95 10.64
CA ASP A 63 -22.73 16.04 11.08
C ASP A 63 -23.22 17.43 10.67
N GLY A 64 -24.23 17.54 9.80
CA GLY A 64 -24.77 18.82 9.32
C GLY A 64 -23.90 19.54 8.30
N HIS A 65 -22.86 18.90 7.79
CA HIS A 65 -21.97 19.46 6.78
C HIS A 65 -21.38 18.38 5.88
N LEU A 66 -20.93 18.80 4.69
CA LEU A 66 -20.24 17.95 3.72
C LEU A 66 -18.74 17.86 4.03
N TYR A 67 -18.03 16.98 3.34
CA TYR A 67 -16.58 16.83 3.46
C TYR A 67 -15.88 16.92 2.11
N LYS A 68 -14.55 17.06 2.16
CA LYS A 68 -13.67 17.01 0.99
C LYS A 68 -13.37 15.59 0.54
N HIS A 69 -13.22 15.44 -0.78
CA HIS A 69 -12.95 14.17 -1.46
C HIS A 69 -11.68 14.29 -2.29
N LEU A 70 -10.88 13.23 -2.25
CA LEU A 70 -9.81 12.99 -3.22
C LEU A 70 -10.27 11.89 -4.19
N ILE A 71 -10.18 12.13 -5.50
CA ILE A 71 -10.47 11.13 -6.53
C ILE A 71 -9.18 10.88 -7.31
N PHE A 72 -8.75 9.62 -7.36
CA PHE A 72 -7.50 9.21 -7.99
C PHE A 72 -7.76 8.23 -9.14
N SER A 73 -7.05 8.45 -10.24
CA SER A 73 -6.96 7.51 -11.35
C SER A 73 -5.50 7.20 -11.69
N ASP A 74 -5.18 5.92 -11.88
CA ASP A 74 -3.84 5.51 -12.29
C ASP A 74 -3.55 5.83 -13.77
N LEU A 75 -4.60 6.11 -14.56
CA LEU A 75 -4.49 6.38 -15.98
C LEU A 75 -4.16 7.86 -16.29
N LYS A 76 -3.10 8.08 -17.06
CA LYS A 76 -2.72 9.41 -17.58
C LYS A 76 -3.46 9.80 -18.86
N THR A 77 -4.02 8.82 -19.57
CA THR A 77 -4.56 8.96 -20.93
C THR A 77 -6.09 8.89 -20.93
N ASN A 78 -6.67 8.16 -21.89
CA ASN A 78 -8.12 7.99 -22.00
C ASN A 78 -8.65 7.21 -20.80
N GLY A 79 -9.88 7.51 -20.37
CA GLY A 79 -10.48 6.87 -19.20
C GLY A 79 -9.86 7.30 -17.86
N GLY A 80 -8.88 8.21 -17.86
CA GLY A 80 -8.18 8.66 -16.65
C GLY A 80 -8.81 9.86 -15.96
N ALA A 81 -8.01 10.61 -15.19
CA ALA A 81 -8.47 11.75 -14.40
C ALA A 81 -9.27 12.81 -15.19
N LYS A 82 -8.94 13.02 -16.46
CA LYS A 82 -9.70 13.93 -17.34
C LYS A 82 -11.11 13.41 -17.63
N SER A 83 -11.26 12.11 -17.84
CA SER A 83 -12.56 11.49 -18.07
C SER A 83 -13.45 11.60 -16.84
N ILE A 84 -12.89 11.48 -15.63
CA ILE A 84 -13.59 11.75 -14.36
C ILE A 84 -14.07 13.21 -14.32
N ALA A 85 -13.21 14.16 -14.69
CA ALA A 85 -13.59 15.58 -14.76
C ALA A 85 -14.71 15.83 -15.79
N SER A 86 -14.67 15.19 -16.96
CA SER A 86 -15.76 15.24 -17.94
C SER A 86 -17.08 14.71 -17.38
N ALA A 87 -17.06 13.58 -16.66
CA ALA A 87 -18.24 13.01 -16.02
C ALA A 87 -18.82 13.95 -14.95
N LEU A 88 -17.97 14.57 -14.13
CA LEU A 88 -18.38 15.55 -13.12
C LEU A 88 -19.00 16.79 -13.76
N LEU A 89 -18.37 17.39 -14.79
CA LEU A 89 -18.95 18.52 -15.53
C LEU A 89 -20.32 18.18 -16.12
N SER A 90 -20.47 16.97 -16.64
CA SER A 90 -21.73 16.48 -17.22
C SER A 90 -22.84 16.28 -16.17
N ASN A 91 -22.49 16.20 -14.88
CA ASN A 91 -23.41 16.06 -13.75
C ASN A 91 -23.51 17.33 -12.89
N GLY A 92 -23.24 18.50 -13.49
CA GLY A 92 -23.48 19.80 -12.87
C GLY A 92 -22.41 20.24 -11.87
N TYR A 93 -21.25 19.60 -11.84
CA TYR A 93 -20.09 20.09 -11.11
C TYR A 93 -19.32 21.13 -11.91
N SER A 94 -18.56 21.98 -11.23
CA SER A 94 -17.79 23.07 -11.84
C SER A 94 -16.30 22.95 -11.55
N LEU A 95 -15.50 23.05 -12.60
CA LEU A 95 -14.05 23.22 -12.50
C LEU A 95 -13.72 24.63 -11.99
N ILE A 96 -12.86 24.74 -10.98
CA ILE A 96 -12.53 26.01 -10.32
C ILE A 96 -11.60 26.94 -11.11
N TYR A 97 -11.12 26.50 -12.27
CA TYR A 97 -10.23 27.28 -13.13
C TYR A 97 -10.67 27.22 -14.59
N ASP A 98 -10.21 28.17 -15.39
CA ASP A 98 -10.52 28.30 -16.82
C ASP A 98 -9.43 27.70 -17.74
N ALA A 99 -9.65 27.75 -19.06
CA ALA A 99 -8.67 27.27 -20.03
C ALA A 99 -7.31 28.02 -19.99
N SER A 100 -7.25 29.19 -19.33
CA SER A 100 -6.02 29.95 -19.13
C SER A 100 -5.17 29.42 -17.97
N LEU A 101 -5.70 28.49 -17.16
CA LEU A 101 -5.18 28.07 -15.85
C LEU A 101 -5.20 29.21 -14.83
N SER A 102 -6.28 30.00 -14.84
CA SER A 102 -6.58 31.01 -13.82
C SER A 102 -7.76 30.56 -12.97
N LEU A 103 -7.66 30.77 -11.64
CA LEU A 103 -8.78 30.49 -10.73
C LEU A 103 -9.93 31.43 -11.05
N LYS A 104 -11.16 30.89 -11.07
CA LYS A 104 -12.39 31.68 -11.24
C LYS A 104 -12.64 32.53 -9.99
N SER A 105 -13.14 33.74 -10.18
CA SER A 105 -13.46 34.68 -9.09
C SER A 105 -14.69 34.25 -8.29
N ASN A 106 -15.69 33.66 -8.95
CA ASN A 106 -16.94 33.21 -8.33
C ASN A 106 -17.04 31.68 -8.41
N LEU A 107 -16.98 31.02 -7.26
CA LEU A 107 -17.20 29.58 -7.14
C LEU A 107 -18.68 29.29 -6.84
N PRO A 108 -19.27 28.22 -7.41
CA PRO A 108 -20.65 27.84 -7.11
C PRO A 108 -20.90 27.61 -5.62
N GLN A 109 -21.98 28.20 -5.09
CA GLN A 109 -22.37 28.06 -3.68
C GLN A 109 -22.89 26.66 -3.32
N ASN A 110 -23.30 25.86 -4.30
CA ASN A 110 -23.82 24.51 -4.11
C ASN A 110 -22.74 23.46 -3.74
N LYS A 111 -21.48 23.91 -3.52
CA LYS A 111 -20.32 23.08 -3.16
C LYS A 111 -20.01 21.95 -4.17
N LYS A 112 -20.56 22.00 -5.39
CA LYS A 112 -20.22 21.09 -6.49
C LYS A 112 -19.00 21.58 -7.26
N ASN A 113 -17.91 21.84 -6.53
CA ASN A 113 -16.70 22.46 -7.05
C ASN A 113 -15.54 21.47 -7.01
N PHE A 114 -14.81 21.36 -8.11
CA PHE A 114 -13.68 20.46 -8.20
C PHE A 114 -12.46 21.09 -8.87
N VAL A 115 -11.30 20.54 -8.55
CA VAL A 115 -10.06 20.84 -9.23
C VAL A 115 -9.43 19.59 -9.81
N LEU A 116 -8.94 19.70 -11.03
CA LEU A 116 -8.21 18.64 -11.72
C LEU A 116 -6.73 19.00 -11.76
N LEU A 117 -5.87 18.15 -11.19
CA LEU A 117 -4.43 18.20 -11.41
C LEU A 117 -4.01 16.96 -12.20
N THR A 118 -3.59 17.17 -13.45
CA THR A 118 -3.14 16.12 -14.37
C THR A 118 -1.69 16.36 -14.80
N SER A 119 -0.93 15.28 -14.93
CA SER A 119 0.45 15.28 -15.41
C SER A 119 0.54 15.43 -16.93
N THR A 120 -0.58 15.25 -17.63
CA THR A 120 -0.69 15.52 -19.06
C THR A 120 -1.22 16.93 -19.31
N LYS A 121 -1.02 17.45 -20.53
CA LYS A 121 -1.52 18.78 -20.90
C LYS A 121 -3.04 18.84 -20.83
N ILE A 122 -3.61 19.87 -20.22
CA ILE A 122 -5.04 20.19 -20.25
C ILE A 122 -5.24 21.53 -20.94
N TYR A 123 -6.22 21.65 -21.84
CA TYR A 123 -6.40 22.83 -22.69
C TYR A 123 -5.10 23.21 -23.44
N LYS A 124 -4.38 22.18 -23.91
CA LYS A 124 -3.05 22.28 -24.57
C LYS A 124 -1.92 22.87 -23.70
N LYS A 125 -2.14 23.12 -22.40
CA LYS A 125 -1.15 23.66 -21.45
C LYS A 125 -0.76 22.63 -20.39
N ALA A 126 0.50 22.63 -19.97
CA ALA A 126 0.96 21.85 -18.82
C ALA A 126 0.67 22.61 -17.52
N ILE A 127 0.26 21.90 -16.47
CA ILE A 127 0.04 22.50 -15.15
C ILE A 127 1.40 22.80 -14.50
N GLY A 128 1.73 24.09 -14.35
CA GLY A 128 2.98 24.53 -13.75
C GLY A 128 2.99 24.44 -12.21
N VAL A 129 4.19 24.37 -11.62
CA VAL A 129 4.41 24.27 -10.16
C VAL A 129 3.74 25.43 -9.41
N ARG A 130 3.80 26.65 -9.94
CA ARG A 130 3.19 27.84 -9.32
C ARG A 130 1.67 27.72 -9.18
N PHE A 131 1.00 27.27 -10.25
CA PHE A 131 -0.46 27.08 -10.24
C PHE A 131 -0.87 25.92 -9.34
N ARG A 132 -0.15 24.79 -9.41
CA ARG A 132 -0.35 23.64 -8.51
C ARG A 132 -0.29 24.07 -7.04
N ARG A 133 0.72 24.85 -6.64
CA ARG A 133 0.85 25.37 -5.28
C ARG A 133 -0.36 26.22 -4.89
N LYS A 134 -0.73 27.18 -5.73
CA LYS A 134 -1.91 28.05 -5.51
C LYS A 134 -3.20 27.24 -5.26
N VAL A 135 -3.43 26.20 -6.05
CA VAL A 135 -4.58 25.29 -5.91
C VAL A 135 -4.53 24.50 -4.60
N LEU A 136 -3.37 23.93 -4.27
CA LEU A 136 -3.21 23.13 -3.04
C LEU A 136 -3.31 24.00 -1.79
N ASP A 137 -2.78 25.22 -1.81
CA ASP A 137 -2.91 26.19 -0.72
C ASP A 137 -4.39 26.52 -0.46
N LEU A 138 -5.18 26.75 -1.53
CA LEU A 138 -6.62 26.94 -1.43
C LEU A 138 -7.33 25.69 -0.87
N PHE A 139 -7.03 24.50 -1.42
CA PHE A 139 -7.65 23.25 -1.00
C PHE A 139 -7.37 22.91 0.48
N ASN A 140 -6.15 23.19 0.95
CA ASN A 140 -5.66 22.90 2.30
C ASN A 140 -5.86 24.06 3.29
N SER A 141 -6.52 25.14 2.88
CA SER A 141 -6.75 26.31 3.74
C SER A 141 -7.61 25.95 4.96
N ARG A 142 -7.25 26.56 6.11
CA ARG A 142 -7.93 26.40 7.40
C ARG A 142 -8.14 27.79 8.01
N PRO A 143 -9.32 28.07 8.61
CA PRO A 143 -10.48 27.17 8.73
C PRO A 143 -11.35 27.11 7.45
N ASP A 144 -11.07 27.97 6.47
CA ASP A 144 -12.00 28.33 5.38
C ASP A 144 -12.47 27.16 4.51
N ASN A 145 -11.59 26.20 4.19
CA ASN A 145 -11.90 25.06 3.34
C ASN A 145 -11.76 23.70 4.04
N VAL A 146 -11.98 23.62 5.36
CA VAL A 146 -11.96 22.33 6.08
C VAL A 146 -13.04 21.37 5.56
N TYR A 147 -14.23 21.89 5.24
CA TYR A 147 -15.40 21.12 4.82
C TYR A 147 -15.75 21.30 3.34
N GLY A 148 -14.79 21.79 2.54
CA GLY A 148 -14.95 21.94 1.09
C GLY A 148 -15.87 23.10 0.67
N GLN A 149 -15.91 24.19 1.45
CA GLN A 149 -16.66 25.40 1.14
C GLN A 149 -16.25 25.99 -0.22
N ASP A 150 -14.95 26.08 -0.47
CA ASP A 150 -14.39 26.62 -1.71
C ASP A 150 -14.15 25.50 -2.73
N VAL A 151 -13.36 24.50 -2.33
CA VAL A 151 -12.95 23.39 -3.20
C VAL A 151 -13.20 22.08 -2.49
N ARG A 152 -14.15 21.32 -3.02
CA ARG A 152 -14.63 20.09 -2.40
C ARG A 152 -13.97 18.83 -2.94
N PHE A 153 -13.69 18.78 -4.24
CA PHE A 153 -13.12 17.60 -4.90
C PHE A 153 -11.76 17.91 -5.51
N LEU A 154 -10.77 17.07 -5.22
CA LEU A 154 -9.45 17.07 -5.86
C LEU A 154 -9.31 15.82 -6.71
N ILE A 155 -9.13 15.98 -8.02
CA ILE A 155 -8.95 14.87 -8.97
C ILE A 155 -7.49 14.81 -9.41
N LEU A 156 -6.90 13.62 -9.32
CA LEU A 156 -5.49 13.38 -9.61
C LEU A 156 -5.30 12.20 -10.57
N ASP A 157 -4.26 12.29 -11.40
CA ASP A 157 -3.73 11.13 -12.14
C ASP A 157 -2.46 10.54 -11.49
N SER A 158 -1.93 9.47 -12.07
CA SER A 158 -0.73 8.79 -11.57
C SER A 158 0.55 9.64 -11.54
N GLY A 159 0.59 10.80 -12.18
CA GLY A 159 1.71 11.74 -12.02
C GLY A 159 1.72 12.46 -10.67
N PHE A 160 0.65 12.34 -9.88
CA PHE A 160 0.53 12.88 -8.52
C PHE A 160 0.48 11.79 -7.45
N LYS A 161 0.96 10.57 -7.76
CA LYS A 161 1.29 9.56 -6.74
C LYS A 161 2.27 10.08 -5.71
N GLU A 162 2.98 11.18 -6.00
CA GLU A 162 3.98 11.83 -5.15
C GLU A 162 3.95 13.37 -5.19
N GLY A 163 4.57 13.96 -4.17
CA GLY A 163 4.84 15.41 -4.10
C GLY A 163 3.62 16.29 -3.80
N ILE A 164 2.51 15.73 -3.33
CA ILE A 164 1.38 16.50 -2.78
C ILE A 164 1.04 16.03 -1.38
N ASP A 165 0.49 16.98 -0.62
CA ASP A 165 -0.10 16.77 0.69
C ASP A 165 -1.53 17.30 0.63
N VAL A 166 -2.48 16.48 1.09
CA VAL A 166 -3.91 16.75 1.01
C VAL A 166 -4.48 16.66 2.42
N PHE A 167 -5.01 17.78 2.92
CA PHE A 167 -5.46 17.94 4.30
C PHE A 167 -6.98 17.97 4.41
N ASP A 168 -7.49 17.54 5.56
CA ASP A 168 -8.91 17.55 5.95
C ASP A 168 -9.84 16.89 4.91
N ILE A 169 -9.40 15.79 4.31
CA ILE A 169 -10.24 14.93 3.47
C ILE A 169 -10.84 13.81 4.29
N ARG A 170 -12.11 13.50 4.02
CA ARG A 170 -12.82 12.38 4.64
C ARG A 170 -12.84 11.15 3.75
N TYR A 171 -12.75 11.37 2.43
CA TYR A 171 -12.96 10.36 1.41
C TYR A 171 -11.84 10.33 0.38
N ILE A 172 -11.36 9.12 0.07
CA ILE A 172 -10.54 8.83 -1.11
C ILE A 172 -11.32 7.86 -2.00
N HIS A 173 -11.39 8.17 -3.30
CA HIS A 173 -11.96 7.32 -4.33
C HIS A 173 -10.84 6.88 -5.27
N ILE A 174 -10.57 5.58 -5.35
CA ILE A 174 -9.55 5.00 -6.25
C ILE A 174 -10.30 4.27 -7.36
N LEU A 175 -10.22 4.80 -8.59
CA LEU A 175 -11.05 4.31 -9.68
C LEU A 175 -10.59 2.94 -10.20
N GLU A 176 -9.30 2.63 -10.13
CA GLU A 176 -8.75 1.34 -10.58
C GLU A 176 -8.00 0.62 -9.47
N THR A 177 -8.05 -0.72 -9.46
CA THR A 177 -7.32 -1.53 -8.47
C THR A 177 -5.81 -1.35 -8.65
N PRO A 178 -5.05 -0.84 -7.66
CA PRO A 178 -3.60 -0.67 -7.78
C PRO A 178 -2.90 -2.01 -8.08
N ILE A 179 -1.82 -1.98 -8.86
CA ILE A 179 -1.09 -3.20 -9.25
C ILE A 179 -0.33 -3.77 -8.04
N THR A 180 0.29 -2.90 -7.25
CA THR A 180 1.07 -3.25 -6.06
C THR A 180 0.56 -2.55 -4.81
N ASP A 181 0.88 -3.11 -3.63
CA ASP A 181 0.56 -2.46 -2.35
C ASP A 181 1.34 -1.16 -2.16
N ALA A 182 2.52 -1.03 -2.78
CA ALA A 182 3.30 0.19 -2.78
C ALA A 182 2.56 1.33 -3.50
N ASP A 183 1.98 1.06 -4.68
CA ASP A 183 1.15 2.04 -5.40
C ASP A 183 -0.02 2.52 -4.54
N GLN A 184 -0.71 1.58 -3.88
CA GLN A 184 -1.83 1.91 -3.01
C GLN A 184 -1.40 2.78 -1.82
N LYS A 185 -0.28 2.44 -1.16
CA LYS A 185 0.28 3.23 -0.04
C LYS A 185 0.64 4.64 -0.49
N GLN A 186 1.19 4.81 -1.70
CA GLN A 186 1.52 6.13 -2.23
C GLN A 186 0.28 7.00 -2.50
N ILE A 187 -0.82 6.39 -2.96
CA ILE A 187 -2.09 7.09 -3.21
C ILE A 187 -2.75 7.51 -1.88
N ILE A 188 -2.94 6.57 -0.96
CA ILE A 188 -3.57 6.84 0.35
C ILE A 188 -2.70 7.77 1.19
N GLY A 189 -1.37 7.62 1.10
CA GLY A 189 -0.36 8.43 1.77
C GLY A 189 -0.44 9.93 1.49
N ARG A 190 -1.15 10.36 0.44
CA ARG A 190 -1.43 11.79 0.17
C ARG A 190 -2.38 12.39 1.19
N GLY A 191 -3.31 11.59 1.72
CA GLY A 191 -4.30 11.98 2.73
C GLY A 191 -3.91 11.67 4.18
N THR A 192 -2.95 10.76 4.41
CA THR A 192 -2.54 10.33 5.76
C THR A 192 -1.23 10.99 6.19
N ARG A 193 -1.16 12.32 6.08
CA ARG A 193 -0.01 13.10 6.56
C ARG A 193 -0.07 13.35 8.06
N PHE A 194 1.09 13.56 8.67
CA PHE A 194 1.22 13.90 10.10
C PHE A 194 0.35 15.11 10.43
N CYS A 195 -0.60 14.94 11.34
CA CYS A 195 -1.62 15.93 11.72
C CYS A 195 -2.39 16.55 10.55
N GLY A 196 -2.43 15.84 9.40
CA GLY A 196 -3.05 16.33 8.17
C GLY A 196 -4.57 16.47 8.24
N GLN A 197 -5.21 15.79 9.18
CA GLN A 197 -6.67 15.81 9.37
C GLN A 197 -7.11 16.59 10.62
N LYS A 198 -6.22 17.40 11.22
CA LYS A 198 -6.50 18.09 12.48
C LYS A 198 -7.66 19.09 12.42
N GLY A 199 -8.08 19.53 11.22
CA GLY A 199 -9.27 20.36 11.04
C GLY A 199 -10.57 19.59 11.24
N LEU A 200 -10.54 18.27 11.09
CA LEU A 200 -11.70 17.39 11.33
C LEU A 200 -11.82 17.02 12.81
N LYS A 201 -13.05 16.72 13.25
CA LYS A 201 -13.31 16.24 14.61
C LYS A 201 -12.57 14.92 14.88
N PHE A 202 -11.82 14.89 15.98
CA PHE A 202 -11.14 13.68 16.46
C PHE A 202 -12.15 12.78 17.20
N ASP A 203 -12.25 11.52 16.77
CA ASP A 203 -13.05 10.49 17.44
C ASP A 203 -12.20 9.80 18.53
N SER A 204 -12.73 9.70 19.75
CA SER A 204 -11.98 9.14 20.89
C SER A 204 -11.73 7.62 20.79
N LYS A 205 -12.38 6.92 19.85
CA LYS A 205 -12.21 5.48 19.60
C LYS A 205 -11.52 5.20 18.26
N GLN A 206 -11.78 6.01 17.23
CA GLN A 206 -11.35 5.78 15.86
C GLN A 206 -10.31 6.80 15.34
N GLY A 207 -9.98 7.84 16.12
CA GLY A 207 -9.12 8.94 15.68
C GLY A 207 -9.76 9.74 14.55
N TRP A 208 -9.04 9.93 13.44
CA TRP A 208 -9.63 10.50 12.21
C TRP A 208 -9.85 9.42 11.15
N PRO A 209 -11.06 8.87 10.99
CA PRO A 209 -11.31 7.90 9.93
C PRO A 209 -11.14 8.55 8.54
N LEU A 210 -10.46 7.84 7.64
CA LEU A 210 -10.31 8.19 6.23
C LEU A 210 -10.91 7.06 5.40
N PHE A 211 -12.07 7.26 4.81
CA PHE A 211 -12.74 6.18 4.06
C PHE A 211 -12.19 6.12 2.63
N VAL A 212 -11.67 4.96 2.25
CA VAL A 212 -11.06 4.71 0.94
C VAL A 212 -11.95 3.75 0.16
N TYR A 213 -12.62 4.26 -0.88
CA TYR A 213 -13.46 3.48 -1.78
C TYR A 213 -12.68 3.06 -3.02
N LYS A 214 -12.54 1.75 -3.25
CA LYS A 214 -11.94 1.17 -4.44
C LYS A 214 -13.01 0.66 -5.37
N TYR A 215 -13.04 1.13 -6.60
CA TYR A 215 -14.03 0.70 -7.59
C TYR A 215 -13.45 -0.44 -8.42
N ARG A 216 -14.02 -1.63 -8.30
CA ARG A 216 -13.58 -2.83 -9.03
C ARG A 216 -14.62 -3.20 -10.09
N SER A 217 -14.18 -3.30 -11.34
CA SER A 217 -15.07 -3.73 -12.42
C SER A 217 -15.19 -5.26 -12.46
N THR A 218 -16.39 -5.78 -12.27
CA THR A 218 -16.73 -7.21 -12.39
C THR A 218 -17.20 -7.55 -13.78
N VAL A 219 -16.99 -8.80 -14.19
CA VAL A 219 -17.52 -9.37 -15.42
C VAL A 219 -18.88 -10.00 -15.10
N PRO A 220 -19.97 -9.65 -15.83
CA PRO A 220 -21.27 -10.31 -15.73
C PRO A 220 -21.16 -11.84 -15.85
N ASP A 221 -22.02 -12.58 -15.15
CA ASP A 221 -21.98 -14.05 -15.13
C ASP A 221 -22.09 -14.66 -16.54
N SER A 222 -22.88 -14.05 -17.41
CA SER A 222 -23.03 -14.36 -18.85
C SER A 222 -21.72 -14.32 -19.63
N LEU A 223 -20.74 -13.54 -19.17
CA LEU A 223 -19.48 -13.25 -19.87
C LEU A 223 -18.25 -13.86 -19.19
N LYS A 224 -18.39 -14.41 -17.98
CA LYS A 224 -17.26 -14.98 -17.20
C LYS A 224 -16.58 -16.13 -17.91
N GLU A 225 -17.35 -17.02 -18.55
CA GLU A 225 -16.79 -18.13 -19.31
C GLU A 225 -16.07 -17.64 -20.58
N ILE A 226 -16.61 -16.61 -21.24
CA ILE A 226 -16.06 -16.05 -22.48
C ILE A 226 -14.71 -15.38 -22.24
N TYR A 227 -14.60 -14.60 -21.16
CA TYR A 227 -13.35 -13.90 -20.79
C TYR A 227 -12.47 -14.72 -19.83
N GLU A 228 -12.95 -15.86 -19.36
CA GLU A 228 -12.36 -16.71 -18.33
C GLU A 228 -11.99 -15.95 -17.04
N ALA A 229 -12.67 -14.85 -16.72
CA ALA A 229 -12.27 -13.94 -15.63
C ALA A 229 -13.49 -13.38 -14.89
N ASP A 230 -13.38 -13.23 -13.57
CA ASP A 230 -14.44 -12.64 -12.73
C ASP A 230 -14.43 -11.11 -12.77
N THR A 231 -13.27 -10.52 -13.09
CA THR A 231 -13.06 -9.07 -13.03
C THR A 231 -12.20 -8.61 -14.19
N LEU A 232 -12.41 -7.37 -14.63
CA LEU A 232 -11.56 -6.75 -15.67
C LEU A 232 -10.11 -6.59 -15.20
N TYR A 233 -9.88 -6.49 -13.89
CA TYR A 233 -8.52 -6.47 -13.33
C TYR A 233 -7.80 -7.81 -13.48
N GLN A 234 -8.47 -8.94 -13.22
CA GLN A 234 -7.90 -10.26 -13.50
C GLN A 234 -7.59 -10.42 -15.00
N LEU A 235 -8.51 -9.98 -15.86
CA LEU A 235 -8.32 -10.00 -17.31
C LEU A 235 -7.12 -9.13 -17.73
N PHE A 236 -6.96 -7.96 -17.12
CA PHE A 236 -5.80 -7.09 -17.30
C PHE A 236 -4.49 -7.80 -16.91
N LEU A 237 -4.43 -8.44 -15.74
CA LEU A 237 -3.23 -9.14 -15.26
C LEU A 237 -2.81 -10.28 -16.20
N ARG A 238 -3.76 -11.12 -16.66
CA ARG A 238 -3.48 -12.22 -17.58
C ARG A 238 -2.96 -11.77 -18.95
N ASN A 239 -3.41 -10.61 -19.40
CA ASN A 239 -2.99 -10.01 -20.67
C ASN A 239 -1.81 -9.04 -20.50
N SER A 240 -1.26 -8.92 -19.28
CA SER A 240 -0.05 -8.18 -18.99
C SER A 240 1.16 -9.11 -19.04
N ASN A 241 2.32 -8.62 -19.48
CA ASN A 241 3.58 -9.36 -19.44
C ASN A 241 4.19 -9.41 -18.02
N LEU A 242 3.34 -9.43 -16.98
CA LEU A 242 3.78 -9.47 -15.58
C LEU A 242 4.14 -10.90 -15.20
N ASN A 243 5.26 -11.08 -14.49
CA ASN A 243 5.70 -12.39 -14.00
C ASN A 243 4.99 -12.70 -12.66
N PRO A 244 4.13 -13.74 -12.58
CA PRO A 244 3.42 -14.07 -11.34
C PRO A 244 4.35 -14.42 -10.17
N ALA A 245 5.48 -15.09 -10.45
CA ALA A 245 6.48 -15.41 -9.43
C ALA A 245 7.14 -14.14 -8.88
N LEU A 246 7.35 -13.12 -9.72
CA LEU A 246 7.87 -11.83 -9.29
C LEU A 246 6.86 -11.07 -8.39
N LEU A 247 5.56 -11.17 -8.71
CA LEU A 247 4.51 -10.58 -7.87
C LEU A 247 4.41 -11.27 -6.50
N ASN A 248 4.48 -12.60 -6.46
CA ASN A 248 4.51 -13.36 -5.22
C ASN A 248 5.77 -13.04 -4.40
N PHE A 249 6.92 -12.95 -5.06
CA PHE A 249 8.18 -12.57 -4.43
C PHE A 249 8.08 -11.19 -3.77
N GLY A 250 7.46 -10.19 -4.41
CA GLY A 250 7.28 -8.88 -3.81
C GLY A 250 6.52 -8.92 -2.47
N LYS A 251 5.48 -9.75 -2.37
CA LYS A 251 4.72 -9.93 -1.12
C LYS A 251 5.56 -10.60 -0.02
N GLU A 252 6.24 -11.70 -0.36
CA GLU A 252 7.13 -12.41 0.56
C GLU A 252 8.30 -11.52 1.03
N LEU A 253 8.86 -10.74 0.12
CA LEU A 253 10.00 -9.87 0.36
C LEU A 253 9.71 -8.83 1.45
N ASP A 254 8.55 -8.15 1.38
CA ASP A 254 8.14 -7.17 2.39
C ASP A 254 8.10 -7.79 3.79
N GLU A 255 7.51 -8.98 3.95
CA GLU A 255 7.48 -9.70 5.22
C GLU A 255 8.89 -9.99 5.76
N LYS A 256 9.79 -10.50 4.90
CA LYS A 256 11.15 -10.87 5.33
C LYS A 256 12.02 -9.66 5.66
N ILE A 257 11.87 -8.55 4.94
CA ILE A 257 12.60 -7.32 5.26
C ILE A 257 12.14 -6.76 6.61
N ILE A 258 10.82 -6.76 6.88
CA ILE A 258 10.29 -6.35 8.19
C ILE A 258 10.87 -7.24 9.28
N GLN A 259 10.85 -8.57 9.09
CA GLN A 259 11.44 -9.53 10.02
C GLN A 259 12.94 -9.26 10.27
N ALA A 260 13.71 -8.93 9.23
CA ALA A 260 15.15 -8.66 9.30
C ALA A 260 15.49 -7.27 9.88
N SER A 261 14.49 -6.41 10.14
CA SER A 261 14.73 -5.05 10.59
C SER A 261 15.44 -4.99 11.96
N VAL A 262 16.41 -4.09 12.07
CA VAL A 262 17.28 -3.98 13.26
C VAL A 262 16.51 -3.57 14.52
N ASP A 263 15.43 -2.81 14.35
CA ASP A 263 14.61 -2.23 15.41
C ASP A 263 13.25 -2.94 15.57
N LEU A 264 13.09 -4.14 14.98
CA LEU A 264 11.86 -4.94 15.02
C LEU A 264 11.23 -4.97 16.43
N ARG A 265 12.02 -5.35 17.44
CA ARG A 265 11.56 -5.48 18.84
C ARG A 265 11.32 -4.16 19.55
N LEU A 266 12.05 -3.12 19.17
CA LEU A 266 11.90 -1.78 19.75
C LEU A 266 10.60 -1.12 19.27
N ASN A 267 10.24 -1.37 18.00
CA ASN A 267 9.06 -0.81 17.37
C ASN A 267 7.80 -1.70 17.51
N ALA A 268 7.94 -2.96 17.92
CA ALA A 268 6.80 -3.87 18.09
C ALA A 268 5.59 -3.28 18.86
N PRO A 269 5.75 -2.51 19.95
CA PRO A 269 4.59 -1.94 20.67
C PRO A 269 3.77 -0.93 19.86
N ILE A 270 4.42 -0.11 19.00
CA ILE A 270 3.71 0.86 18.14
C ILE A 270 3.06 0.17 16.94
N HIS A 271 3.55 -1.02 16.56
CA HIS A 271 3.00 -1.84 15.48
C HIS A 271 1.92 -2.82 15.93
N ALA A 272 1.97 -3.31 17.17
CA ALA A 272 1.01 -4.27 17.72
C ALA A 272 -0.42 -3.73 17.83
N VAL A 273 -0.59 -2.39 17.86
CA VAL A 273 -1.89 -1.72 17.82
C VAL A 273 -2.50 -1.72 16.40
N GLN A 274 -1.72 -2.12 15.40
CA GLN A 274 -2.10 -2.13 13.99
C GLN A 274 -2.39 -3.58 13.55
N ASN A 275 -3.66 -4.00 13.54
CA ASN A 275 -4.09 -5.40 13.32
C ASN A 275 -3.41 -6.11 12.12
N ASP A 276 -3.20 -5.44 10.99
CA ASP A 276 -2.58 -6.04 9.79
C ASP A 276 -1.09 -6.37 9.96
N PHE A 277 -0.38 -5.63 10.82
CA PHE A 277 1.02 -5.90 11.14
C PHE A 277 1.16 -6.85 12.31
N LYS A 278 0.14 -6.95 13.16
CA LYS A 278 0.14 -7.89 14.28
C LYS A 278 0.41 -9.31 13.80
N GLU A 279 -0.20 -9.77 12.71
CA GLU A 279 0.06 -11.12 12.20
C GLU A 279 1.48 -11.30 11.65
N ILE A 280 2.01 -10.35 10.89
CA ILE A 280 3.38 -10.37 10.35
C ILE A 280 4.40 -10.33 11.49
N TYR A 281 4.21 -9.43 12.46
CA TYR A 281 5.05 -9.31 13.65
C TYR A 281 4.93 -10.52 14.55
N ASP A 282 3.73 -11.01 14.81
CA ASP A 282 3.50 -12.21 15.60
C ASP A 282 4.07 -13.44 14.88
N LYS A 283 4.05 -13.51 13.54
CA LYS A 283 4.70 -14.58 12.76
C LYS A 283 6.23 -14.47 12.83
N ALA A 284 6.78 -13.27 12.67
CA ALA A 284 8.20 -12.99 12.83
C ALA A 284 8.69 -13.29 14.26
N LEU A 285 7.86 -13.03 15.28
CA LEU A 285 8.13 -13.31 16.69
C LEU A 285 7.82 -14.77 17.09
N ARG A 286 6.88 -15.47 16.42
CA ARG A 286 6.56 -16.90 16.65
C ARG A 286 7.61 -17.83 16.06
N ASN A 287 8.21 -17.45 14.92
CA ASN A 287 9.35 -18.15 14.34
C ASN A 287 10.66 -17.86 15.09
N TYR A 288 10.59 -17.14 16.20
CA TYR A 288 11.70 -16.92 17.11
C TYR A 288 11.70 -18.03 18.16
N PRO A 289 12.79 -18.82 18.31
CA PRO A 289 12.97 -19.57 19.55
C PRO A 289 13.08 -18.53 20.66
N SER A 290 12.18 -18.59 21.66
CA SER A 290 12.23 -17.78 22.89
C SER A 290 13.68 -17.45 23.25
N PRO A 291 14.03 -16.19 23.60
CA PRO A 291 15.41 -15.79 23.86
C PRO A 291 15.99 -16.81 24.81
N MET A 292 16.89 -17.64 24.28
CA MET A 292 17.21 -18.90 24.92
C MET A 292 17.79 -18.54 26.29
N ALA A 293 17.41 -19.34 27.29
CA ALA A 293 18.38 -19.77 28.26
C ALA A 293 19.73 -19.87 27.55
N ILE A 294 20.66 -19.00 27.93
CA ILE A 294 22.05 -19.18 27.56
C ILE A 294 22.43 -20.49 28.24
N SER A 295 22.35 -21.60 27.51
CA SER A 295 23.28 -22.69 27.76
C SER A 295 24.64 -22.16 27.31
N PRO A 296 25.66 -22.26 28.15
CA PRO A 296 27.04 -22.00 27.75
C PRO A 296 27.38 -22.92 26.57
N VAL A 297 28.41 -22.55 25.83
CA VAL A 297 29.16 -23.50 24.99
C VAL A 297 29.51 -24.70 25.88
N GLU A 298 28.82 -25.83 25.69
CA GLU A 298 29.32 -27.14 26.07
C GLU A 298 29.83 -27.79 24.79
N GLU A 299 31.15 -27.94 24.72
CA GLU A 299 31.74 -29.07 24.01
C GLU A 299 31.13 -30.36 24.59
N GLU A 300 30.86 -31.32 23.71
CA GLU A 300 30.16 -32.60 23.94
C GLU A 300 30.19 -33.14 25.38
N ILE A 301 29.05 -33.15 26.08
CA ILE A 301 28.67 -34.28 26.95
C ILE A 301 27.16 -34.54 26.80
N THR A 302 26.84 -35.81 26.61
CA THR A 302 25.61 -36.44 26.14
C THR A 302 24.31 -36.06 26.88
N ILE A 303 23.27 -35.73 26.11
CA ILE A 303 21.88 -35.60 26.53
C ILE A 303 21.31 -36.97 26.95
N LYS A 304 20.60 -37.02 28.09
CA LYS A 304 19.53 -38.02 28.28
C LYS A 304 18.36 -37.47 29.13
N TYR A 305 17.20 -37.44 28.45
CA TYR A 305 15.81 -37.34 28.93
C TYR A 305 15.19 -35.95 29.25
N GLY A 306 14.34 -35.49 28.30
CA GLY A 306 12.90 -35.25 28.52
C GLY A 306 12.45 -33.98 29.23
N VAL A 307 11.76 -33.09 28.50
CA VAL A 307 11.01 -31.95 29.06
C VAL A 307 9.52 -32.28 29.14
N LYS A 308 8.91 -32.07 30.31
CA LYS A 308 7.54 -31.55 30.44
C LYS A 308 7.41 -30.77 31.76
N MET A 309 6.76 -29.61 31.71
CA MET A 309 6.63 -28.67 32.83
C MET A 309 5.51 -29.07 33.79
N GLU A 310 5.69 -28.85 35.10
CA GLU A 310 4.70 -28.19 35.98
C GLU A 310 5.22 -27.92 37.42
N LYS A 311 4.89 -26.71 37.90
CA LYS A 311 4.87 -26.16 39.29
C LYS A 311 6.13 -26.23 40.19
N HIS A 312 6.57 -25.03 40.58
CA HIS A 312 7.59 -24.64 41.57
C HIS A 312 9.05 -24.53 41.06
N GLY A 313 9.63 -23.34 41.28
CA GLY A 313 10.95 -22.89 40.78
C GLY A 313 12.14 -23.48 41.54
N PRO A 314 13.39 -23.22 41.10
CA PRO A 314 14.54 -23.97 41.62
C PRO A 314 15.19 -23.31 42.85
N VAL A 315 15.46 -24.11 43.91
CA VAL A 315 16.65 -23.99 44.78
C VAL A 315 17.07 -25.39 45.23
N ASN A 316 18.39 -25.70 45.17
CA ASN A 316 18.92 -26.71 46.08
C ASN A 316 20.40 -26.64 46.52
N CYS A 317 20.66 -26.44 47.82
CA CYS A 317 21.81 -27.04 48.54
C CYS A 317 21.31 -28.29 49.30
N LYS A 318 21.27 -29.41 48.58
CA LYS A 318 20.70 -30.76 48.84
C LYS A 318 19.21 -31.09 49.25
N ASN A 319 18.31 -30.26 49.80
CA ASN A 319 16.88 -30.17 49.33
C ASN A 319 15.99 -29.17 50.12
N GLY A 320 16.11 -27.87 49.81
CA GLY A 320 15.00 -26.93 50.03
C GLY A 320 15.23 -25.60 49.31
N CYS A 321 14.25 -24.94 48.67
CA CYS A 321 12.86 -25.31 48.34
C CYS A 321 12.78 -25.91 46.91
N LYS A 322 12.89 -27.24 46.86
CA LYS A 322 12.74 -28.25 45.78
C LYS A 322 12.71 -27.80 44.28
N GLY A 323 13.79 -28.14 43.54
CA GLY A 323 13.92 -28.17 42.05
C GLY A 323 15.40 -28.27 41.58
N ASN A 324 15.68 -28.72 40.33
CA ASN A 324 17.04 -28.96 39.76
C ASN A 324 17.90 -27.67 39.56
N VAL A 325 19.24 -27.78 39.64
CA VAL A 325 20.19 -26.65 39.85
C VAL A 325 21.12 -26.36 38.65
N LEU A 326 21.37 -25.06 38.43
CA LEU A 326 22.63 -24.46 37.93
C LEU A 326 23.24 -23.57 39.05
N ALA A 327 24.57 -23.44 39.13
CA ALA A 327 25.29 -22.81 40.26
C ALA A 327 24.88 -21.34 40.56
N MET A 328 24.46 -21.04 41.80
CA MET A 328 24.16 -19.67 42.27
C MET A 328 25.43 -18.97 42.82
N PRO A 329 25.75 -17.74 42.40
CA PRO A 329 26.91 -17.00 42.92
C PRO A 329 26.76 -16.67 44.40
N VAL A 330 27.78 -16.99 45.20
CA VAL A 330 27.88 -16.66 46.63
C VAL A 330 27.64 -15.16 46.92
N PRO A 331 28.14 -14.21 46.09
CA PRO A 331 27.87 -12.79 46.31
C PRO A 331 26.37 -12.45 46.27
N PHE A 332 25.59 -13.09 45.39
CA PHE A 332 24.14 -12.85 45.34
C PHE A 332 23.42 -13.38 46.58
N MET A 333 23.80 -14.56 47.06
CA MET A 333 23.27 -15.14 48.29
C MET A 333 23.55 -14.23 49.50
N LEU A 334 24.77 -13.70 49.61
CA LEU A 334 25.14 -12.74 50.65
C LEU A 334 24.33 -11.44 50.55
N ILE A 335 24.13 -10.90 49.34
CA ILE A 335 23.30 -9.70 49.14
C ILE A 335 21.89 -9.95 49.67
N VAL A 336 21.25 -11.06 49.30
CA VAL A 336 19.89 -11.35 49.78
C VAL A 336 19.86 -11.60 51.29
N TRP A 337 20.90 -12.23 51.86
CA TRP A 337 21.04 -12.45 53.29
C TRP A 337 21.05 -11.13 54.06
N TYR A 338 21.96 -10.22 53.72
CA TYR A 338 22.17 -8.95 54.42
C TYR A 338 21.05 -7.92 54.21
N MET A 339 20.15 -8.16 53.24
CA MET A 339 18.96 -7.33 53.05
C MET A 339 17.88 -7.56 54.13
N SER A 340 18.03 -8.60 54.94
CA SER A 340 17.20 -8.88 56.12
C SER A 340 17.62 -8.02 57.32
N LYS A 341 16.67 -7.39 58.01
CA LYS A 341 16.94 -6.71 59.30
C LYS A 341 17.42 -7.68 60.40
N LYS A 342 17.12 -8.98 60.27
CA LYS A 342 17.52 -10.05 61.19
C LYS A 342 18.84 -10.75 60.79
N ALA A 343 19.54 -10.25 59.76
CA ALA A 343 20.76 -10.89 59.26
C ALA A 343 21.88 -10.79 60.29
N THR A 344 22.52 -11.93 60.60
CA THR A 344 23.74 -11.96 61.40
C THR A 344 24.98 -11.83 60.52
N PHE A 345 26.07 -11.33 61.10
CA PHE A 345 27.37 -11.24 60.44
C PHE A 345 27.99 -12.64 60.28
N ILE A 346 28.44 -12.97 59.06
CA ILE A 346 29.05 -14.26 58.73
C ILE A 346 30.58 -14.11 58.78
N ASN A 347 31.19 -14.51 59.88
CA ASN A 347 32.65 -14.43 60.07
C ASN A 347 33.40 -15.60 59.41
N ASP A 348 33.24 -15.75 58.09
CA ASP A 348 33.84 -16.85 57.31
C ASP A 348 34.29 -16.33 55.92
N LYS A 349 35.53 -16.61 55.51
CA LYS A 349 36.03 -16.22 54.18
C LYS A 349 35.34 -16.97 53.04
N ARG A 350 34.71 -18.12 53.30
CA ARG A 350 34.02 -18.96 52.29
C ARG A 350 32.60 -19.32 52.76
N PRO A 351 31.68 -18.34 52.82
CA PRO A 351 30.37 -18.48 53.50
C PRO A 351 29.37 -19.39 52.77
N LYS A 352 29.77 -20.04 51.67
CA LYS A 352 28.89 -20.87 50.83
C LYS A 352 28.22 -21.99 51.65
N SER A 353 28.98 -22.66 52.52
CA SER A 353 28.46 -23.74 53.37
C SER A 353 27.39 -23.21 54.34
N PHE A 354 27.69 -22.12 55.04
CA PHE A 354 26.76 -21.44 55.95
C PHE A 354 25.47 -21.00 55.24
N LEU A 355 25.59 -20.33 54.09
CA LEU A 355 24.44 -19.85 53.33
C LEU A 355 23.58 -21.00 52.80
N CYS A 356 24.21 -22.08 52.35
CA CYS A 356 23.52 -23.31 51.97
C CYS A 356 22.76 -23.93 53.15
N GLN A 357 23.33 -23.95 54.35
CA GLN A 357 22.65 -24.43 55.54
C GLN A 357 21.46 -23.55 55.92
N LYS A 358 21.59 -22.22 55.78
CA LYS A 358 20.49 -21.26 56.03
C LYS A 358 19.35 -21.37 55.04
N ILE A 359 19.60 -21.76 53.80
CA ILE A 359 18.54 -22.05 52.82
C ILE A 359 17.60 -23.17 53.31
N ILE A 360 18.13 -24.15 54.05
CA ILE A 360 17.36 -25.26 54.61
C ILE A 360 16.67 -24.85 55.92
N GLN A 361 17.39 -24.13 56.78
CA GLN A 361 16.96 -23.83 58.15
C GLN A 361 16.07 -22.57 58.28
N ASP A 362 16.12 -21.65 57.32
CA ASP A 362 15.36 -20.39 57.33
C ASP A 362 14.43 -20.32 56.10
N PRO A 363 13.15 -20.69 56.25
CA PRO A 363 12.16 -20.62 55.17
C PRO A 363 11.96 -19.20 54.61
N GLU A 364 12.13 -18.17 55.44
CA GLU A 364 11.96 -16.76 55.04
C GLU A 364 13.13 -16.29 54.17
N TYR A 365 14.36 -16.65 54.54
CA TYR A 365 15.53 -16.43 53.68
C TYR A 365 15.42 -17.21 52.37
N CYS A 366 15.03 -18.48 52.41
CA CYS A 366 14.84 -19.30 51.22
C CYS A 366 13.80 -18.70 50.26
N LYS A 367 12.64 -18.24 50.78
CA LYS A 367 11.59 -17.58 49.98
C LYS A 367 12.10 -16.28 49.33
N ARG A 368 12.82 -15.44 50.09
CA ARG A 368 13.41 -14.20 49.56
C ARG A 368 14.45 -14.47 48.49
N LEU A 369 15.32 -15.45 48.72
CA LEU A 369 16.36 -15.85 47.78
C LEU A 369 15.78 -16.40 46.49
N SER A 370 14.79 -17.29 46.57
CA SER A 370 14.09 -17.84 45.40
C SER A 370 13.37 -16.73 44.61
N SER A 371 12.67 -15.83 45.31
CA SER A 371 11.98 -14.69 44.68
C SER A 371 12.95 -13.72 43.99
N ALA A 372 14.09 -13.45 44.63
CA ALA A 372 15.13 -12.57 44.09
C ALA A 372 15.85 -13.20 42.89
N TRP A 373 16.11 -14.52 42.95
CA TRP A 373 16.83 -15.26 41.91
C TRP A 373 16.02 -15.43 40.62
N HIS A 374 14.68 -15.31 40.66
CA HIS A 374 13.86 -15.35 39.46
C HIS A 374 14.24 -14.25 38.45
N ARG A 375 14.62 -13.05 38.91
CA ARG A 375 15.17 -11.96 38.09
C ARG A 375 16.26 -11.17 38.88
N PRO A 376 17.49 -11.69 38.97
CA PRO A 376 18.52 -11.15 39.87
C PRO A 376 18.92 -9.72 39.50
N ASP A 377 18.97 -9.41 38.20
CA ASP A 377 19.30 -8.08 37.68
C ASP A 377 18.26 -7.03 38.12
N ILE A 378 16.97 -7.38 38.05
CA ILE A 378 15.87 -6.49 38.47
C ILE A 378 15.80 -6.38 39.99
N TYR A 379 16.09 -7.46 40.73
CA TYR A 379 16.17 -7.40 42.18
C TYR A 379 17.27 -6.43 42.63
N ILE A 380 18.45 -6.51 42.01
CA ILE A 380 19.57 -5.60 42.30
C ILE A 380 19.20 -4.16 41.94
N LEU A 381 18.65 -3.91 40.74
CA LEU A 381 18.24 -2.57 40.31
C LEU A 381 17.20 -1.94 41.25
N LYS A 382 16.15 -2.68 41.64
CA LYS A 382 15.12 -2.17 42.56
C LYS A 382 15.63 -1.87 43.96
N ASN A 383 16.68 -2.56 44.39
CA ASN A 383 17.21 -2.46 45.74
C ASN A 383 18.58 -1.76 45.81
N GLU A 384 19.05 -1.17 44.72
CA GLU A 384 20.42 -0.65 44.57
C GLU A 384 20.86 0.19 45.77
N LYS A 385 20.15 1.29 46.05
CA LYS A 385 20.45 2.21 47.16
C LYS A 385 20.52 1.48 48.50
N ARG A 386 19.55 0.61 48.76
CA ARG A 386 19.43 -0.16 50.01
C ARG A 386 20.51 -1.23 50.15
N ILE A 387 20.94 -1.84 49.05
CA ILE A 387 22.08 -2.76 49.03
C ILE A 387 23.35 -1.99 49.38
N TYR A 388 23.62 -0.84 48.74
CA TYR A 388 24.78 -0.02 49.07
C TYR A 388 24.79 0.47 50.52
N GLU A 389 23.64 0.88 51.07
CA GLU A 389 23.48 1.24 52.49
C GLU A 389 23.85 0.05 53.40
N ARG A 390 23.24 -1.12 53.18
CA ARG A 390 23.52 -2.32 53.99
C ARG A 390 24.97 -2.78 53.92
N LEU A 391 25.61 -2.62 52.76
CA LEU A 391 27.01 -2.98 52.59
C LEU A 391 27.96 -1.99 53.28
N LYS A 392 27.55 -0.73 53.52
CA LYS A 392 28.34 0.22 54.32
C LYS A 392 28.42 -0.22 55.79
N ASP A 393 27.35 -0.79 56.33
CA ASP A 393 27.27 -1.26 57.72
C ASP A 393 28.15 -2.49 58.01
N LEU A 394 28.65 -3.18 56.98
CA LEU A 394 29.58 -4.31 57.14
C LEU A 394 30.97 -3.83 57.60
N PRO A 395 31.57 -4.47 58.62
CA PRO A 395 32.91 -4.13 59.09
C PRO A 395 33.97 -4.20 57.98
N ASN A 396 34.85 -3.21 57.87
CA ASN A 396 35.95 -3.18 56.89
C ASN A 396 37.18 -3.98 57.38
N ARG A 397 37.00 -5.21 57.87
CA ARG A 397 38.10 -6.06 58.38
C ARG A 397 37.82 -7.54 58.14
N GLY A 398 38.89 -8.34 58.08
CA GLY A 398 38.79 -9.81 58.03
C GLY A 398 37.93 -10.31 56.87
N PRO A 399 37.11 -11.38 57.08
CA PRO A 399 36.24 -11.95 56.05
C PRO A 399 35.20 -10.97 55.46
N PHE A 400 34.74 -10.01 56.26
CA PHE A 400 33.70 -9.05 55.86
C PHE A 400 34.15 -8.11 54.74
N LYS A 401 35.44 -7.71 54.74
CA LYS A 401 36.01 -6.87 53.67
C LYS A 401 35.95 -7.59 52.32
N ILE A 402 36.36 -8.86 52.29
CA ILE A 402 36.39 -9.70 51.07
C ILE A 402 34.96 -9.92 50.55
N GLN A 403 34.04 -10.33 51.44
CA GLN A 403 32.63 -10.51 51.09
C GLN A 403 31.99 -9.21 50.54
N LYS A 404 32.29 -8.07 51.16
CA LYS A 404 31.82 -6.75 50.72
C LYS A 404 32.35 -6.40 49.33
N GLU A 405 33.63 -6.60 49.07
CA GLU A 405 34.23 -6.36 47.75
C GLU A 405 33.63 -7.26 46.66
N GLU A 406 33.42 -8.56 46.96
CA GLU A 406 32.79 -9.50 46.03
C GLU A 406 31.32 -9.14 45.73
N MET A 407 30.54 -8.74 46.75
CA MET A 407 29.16 -8.27 46.59
C MET A 407 29.10 -6.98 45.78
N LEU A 408 29.96 -6.00 46.07
CA LEU A 408 30.02 -4.75 45.32
C LEU A 408 30.43 -4.98 43.85
N ARG A 409 31.39 -5.87 43.60
CA ARG A 409 31.78 -6.29 42.25
C ARG A 409 30.61 -6.96 41.53
N TYR A 410 29.88 -7.84 42.21
CA TYR A 410 28.72 -8.52 41.63
C TYR A 410 27.59 -7.54 41.27
N VAL A 411 27.24 -6.62 42.19
CA VAL A 411 26.23 -5.57 41.96
C VAL A 411 26.64 -4.70 40.77
N ARG A 412 27.90 -4.26 40.73
CA ARG A 412 28.44 -3.44 39.65
C ARG A 412 28.29 -4.13 38.29
N ILE A 413 28.76 -5.38 38.16
CA ILE A 413 28.67 -6.14 36.91
C ILE A 413 27.21 -6.30 36.45
N ARG A 414 26.28 -6.52 37.39
CA ARG A 414 24.85 -6.66 37.05
C ARG A 414 24.21 -5.34 36.65
N LEU A 415 24.52 -4.24 37.33
CA LEU A 415 24.03 -2.90 36.95
C LEU A 415 24.63 -2.42 35.63
N GLU A 416 25.91 -2.69 35.38
CA GLU A 416 26.59 -2.40 34.10
C GLU A 416 25.95 -3.17 32.93
N ALA A 417 25.56 -4.43 33.15
CA ALA A 417 24.81 -5.21 32.16
C ALA A 417 23.40 -4.63 31.87
N ILE A 418 22.80 -3.90 32.81
CA ILE A 418 21.49 -3.23 32.66
C ILE A 418 21.62 -1.86 31.99
N GLN A 419 22.75 -1.18 32.19
CA GLN A 419 23.03 0.18 31.70
C GLN A 419 24.05 0.19 30.54
N LEU A 420 24.05 -0.85 29.70
CA LEU A 420 24.95 -0.83 28.54
C LEU A 420 24.62 0.39 27.67
N PRO A 421 25.62 1.24 27.35
CA PRO A 421 25.38 2.38 26.50
C PRO A 421 24.92 1.91 25.10
N PRO A 422 24.09 2.72 24.41
CA PRO A 422 23.63 2.42 23.06
C PRO A 422 24.78 2.60 22.07
N GLU A 423 25.64 1.60 21.99
CA GLU A 423 26.80 1.57 21.09
C GLU A 423 26.46 0.82 19.80
N PRO A 424 26.99 1.28 18.64
CA PRO A 424 26.80 0.62 17.38
C PRO A 424 27.50 -0.76 17.36
N PRO A 425 26.96 -1.76 16.63
CA PRO A 425 27.62 -3.05 16.48
C PRO A 425 28.94 -2.90 15.71
N MET A 426 30.05 -3.37 16.27
CA MET A 426 31.39 -3.31 15.66
C MET A 426 31.81 -4.62 14.97
N ARG A 427 30.98 -5.67 15.04
CA ARG A 427 31.19 -6.97 14.40
C ARG A 427 29.90 -7.47 13.76
N GLU A 428 30.04 -8.23 12.67
CA GLU A 428 28.90 -8.91 12.04
C GLU A 428 28.38 -9.99 13.00
N MET A 429 27.06 -10.17 12.98
CA MET A 429 26.32 -11.05 13.88
C MET A 429 25.21 -11.72 13.08
N SER A 430 24.81 -12.93 13.47
CA SER A 430 23.58 -13.53 12.95
C SER A 430 22.37 -12.66 13.31
N TYR A 431 21.24 -12.88 12.63
CA TYR A 431 19.98 -12.20 12.94
C TYR A 431 19.64 -12.27 14.44
N GLU A 432 19.70 -13.46 15.03
CA GLU A 432 19.35 -13.67 16.43
C GLU A 432 20.29 -12.94 17.40
N GLN A 433 21.59 -13.00 17.13
CA GLN A 433 22.62 -12.31 17.91
C GLN A 433 22.44 -10.80 17.84
N LEU A 434 22.14 -10.26 16.65
CA LEU A 434 21.89 -8.84 16.47
C LEU A 434 20.63 -8.40 17.22
N GLN A 435 19.52 -9.15 17.11
CA GLN A 435 18.28 -8.82 17.83
C GLN A 435 18.48 -8.82 19.37
N ASP A 436 19.28 -9.76 19.90
CA ASP A 436 19.64 -9.78 21.32
C ASP A 436 20.52 -8.58 21.70
N TYR A 437 21.53 -8.26 20.88
CA TYR A 437 22.40 -7.09 21.06
C TYR A 437 21.58 -5.79 21.13
N ILE A 438 20.65 -5.60 20.18
CA ILE A 438 19.74 -4.44 20.15
C ILE A 438 18.85 -4.41 21.39
N SER A 439 18.27 -5.55 21.77
CA SER A 439 17.35 -5.65 22.92
C SER A 439 18.02 -5.30 24.25
N LYS A 440 19.33 -5.54 24.37
CA LYS A 440 20.12 -5.26 25.58
C LYS A 440 20.59 -3.80 25.63
N ARG A 441 21.18 -3.28 24.55
CA ARG A 441 21.86 -1.96 24.53
C ARG A 441 20.96 -0.79 24.15
N PHE A 442 19.90 -1.05 23.39
CA PHE A 442 19.01 -0.02 22.85
C PHE A 442 17.61 -0.05 23.47
N LYS A 443 17.43 -0.81 24.56
CA LYS A 443 16.14 -0.98 25.24
C LYS A 443 15.44 0.34 25.60
N LYS A 444 16.21 1.38 25.94
CA LYS A 444 15.68 2.71 26.28
C LYS A 444 14.96 3.41 25.12
N PHE A 445 15.17 2.94 23.89
CA PHE A 445 14.51 3.45 22.68
C PHE A 445 13.33 2.58 22.23
N LYS A 446 12.83 1.71 23.11
CA LYS A 446 11.63 0.93 22.84
C LYS A 446 10.40 1.85 22.90
N TRP A 447 9.53 1.74 21.90
CA TRP A 447 8.24 2.43 21.91
C TRP A 447 7.33 1.89 23.02
N GLU A 448 6.50 2.77 23.58
CA GLU A 448 5.39 2.37 24.43
C GLU A 448 4.15 2.04 23.61
N THR A 449 3.25 1.24 24.18
CA THR A 449 1.95 0.98 23.56
C THR A 449 1.14 2.28 23.55
N PRO A 450 0.74 2.80 22.37
CA PRO A 450 0.05 4.07 22.27
C PRO A 450 -1.34 4.00 22.91
N LYS A 451 -1.74 5.07 23.62
CA LYS A 451 -3.12 5.31 24.08
C LYS A 451 -3.84 6.21 23.08
N ILE A 452 -5.11 5.97 22.77
CA ILE A 452 -5.84 6.79 21.80
C ILE A 452 -6.11 8.17 22.41
N GLU A 453 -5.43 9.18 21.88
CA GLU A 453 -5.54 10.58 22.29
C GLU A 453 -5.14 11.49 21.12
N ASN A 454 -5.67 12.72 21.07
CA ASN A 454 -5.30 13.66 20.02
C ASN A 454 -3.96 14.34 20.38
N LEU A 455 -2.89 14.00 19.66
CA LEU A 455 -1.56 14.60 19.83
C LEU A 455 -1.27 15.73 18.81
N CYS A 456 -2.27 16.16 18.04
CA CYS A 456 -2.17 17.27 17.08
C CYS A 456 -2.77 18.57 17.60
N VAL A 457 -3.15 18.63 18.88
CA VAL A 457 -3.56 19.85 19.54
C VAL A 457 -2.31 20.70 19.74
N GLU A 458 -2.28 21.88 19.13
CA GLU A 458 -1.28 22.89 19.46
C GLU A 458 -1.50 23.30 20.91
N SER A 459 -0.55 23.02 21.81
CA SER A 459 -0.26 24.05 22.81
C SER A 459 0.08 25.29 22.00
N ALA A 460 -0.50 26.44 22.31
CA ALA A 460 -0.24 27.71 21.64
C ALA A 460 1.26 28.02 21.69
N ALA A 461 2.02 27.43 20.77
CA ALA A 461 3.44 27.62 20.62
C ALA A 461 3.57 28.83 19.73
N ASP A 462 3.81 29.97 20.38
CA ASP A 462 4.29 31.18 19.75
C ASP A 462 5.35 30.80 18.68
N PRO A 463 5.15 31.16 17.40
CA PRO A 463 6.09 30.84 16.32
C PRO A 463 7.50 31.43 16.56
N ASN A 464 7.66 32.31 17.55
CA ASN A 464 8.95 32.83 18.01
C ASN A 464 9.56 32.05 19.20
N LYS A 465 8.88 31.06 19.78
CA LYS A 465 9.39 30.24 20.88
C LYS A 465 10.12 29.01 20.36
N LYS A 466 11.40 28.88 20.74
CA LYS A 466 12.18 27.64 20.58
C LYS A 466 11.49 26.50 21.35
N THR A 467 10.78 25.63 20.66
CA THR A 467 10.36 24.34 21.21
C THR A 467 11.52 23.36 21.05
N GLU A 468 12.11 22.95 22.17
CA GLU A 468 13.16 21.93 22.17
C GLU A 468 12.56 20.61 21.66
N LEU A 469 12.89 20.25 20.40
CA LEU A 469 12.33 19.08 19.73
C LEU A 469 12.82 17.79 20.42
N ILE A 470 11.89 17.05 21.02
CA ILE A 470 12.14 15.72 21.59
C ILE A 470 12.14 14.69 20.45
N PHE A 471 13.23 13.94 20.31
CA PHE A 471 13.31 12.87 19.32
C PHE A 471 12.40 11.70 19.71
N THR A 472 11.81 11.07 18.70
CA THR A 472 11.07 9.81 18.88
C THR A 472 12.04 8.67 19.23
N PRO A 473 11.54 7.58 19.86
CA PRO A 473 12.39 6.43 20.18
C PRO A 473 13.16 5.88 18.96
N THR A 474 12.53 5.78 17.79
CA THR A 474 13.24 5.33 16.57
C THR A 474 14.28 6.34 16.07
N GLN A 475 14.02 7.65 16.14
CA GLN A 475 15.02 8.68 15.78
C GLN A 475 16.26 8.58 16.67
N ASP A 476 16.04 8.43 17.98
CA ASP A 476 17.12 8.20 18.94
C ASP A 476 17.84 6.87 18.69
N PHE A 477 17.11 5.79 18.40
CA PHE A 477 17.73 4.52 18.02
C PHE A 477 18.68 4.68 16.81
N VAL A 478 18.18 5.24 15.70
CA VAL A 478 18.93 5.32 14.44
C VAL A 478 20.21 6.15 14.59
N ARG A 479 20.18 7.28 15.30
CA ARG A 479 21.39 8.14 15.49
C ARG A 479 22.45 7.53 16.40
N HIS A 480 22.10 6.56 17.23
CA HIS A 480 23.06 5.81 18.05
C HIS A 480 23.50 4.49 17.39
N TYR A 481 22.63 3.87 16.60
CA TYR A 481 22.93 2.61 15.91
C TYR A 481 23.84 2.82 14.69
N PHE A 482 23.59 3.85 13.88
CA PHE A 482 24.36 4.11 12.67
C PHE A 482 25.35 5.26 12.90
N GLN A 483 26.58 4.89 13.25
CA GLN A 483 27.69 5.80 13.54
C GLN A 483 28.96 5.35 12.78
N PRO A 484 30.03 6.18 12.72
CA PRO A 484 31.29 5.79 12.07
C PRO A 484 31.84 4.42 12.49
N ALA A 485 31.73 4.08 13.77
CA ALA A 485 32.20 2.82 14.36
C ALA A 485 31.36 1.58 13.98
N SER A 486 30.17 1.76 13.40
CA SER A 486 29.33 0.65 12.94
C SER A 486 30.06 -0.22 11.91
N ILE A 487 29.92 -1.54 12.07
CA ILE A 487 30.40 -2.53 11.10
C ILE A 487 29.66 -2.43 9.76
N TYR A 488 28.38 -2.03 9.82
CA TYR A 488 27.52 -1.85 8.66
C TYR A 488 27.86 -0.53 7.98
N LYS A 489 28.14 -0.59 6.67
CA LYS A 489 28.51 0.58 5.85
C LYS A 489 27.31 1.42 5.43
N GLY A 490 26.11 0.87 5.52
CA GLY A 490 24.89 1.60 5.21
C GLY A 490 23.70 1.14 6.03
N LEU A 491 22.67 1.98 6.03
CA LEU A 491 21.37 1.71 6.64
C LEU A 491 20.26 2.27 5.74
N LEU A 492 19.22 1.47 5.52
CA LEU A 492 17.97 1.89 4.90
C LEU A 492 16.95 2.19 5.99
N LEU A 493 16.48 3.44 6.02
CA LEU A 493 15.32 3.86 6.80
C LEU A 493 14.05 3.59 5.97
N TRP A 494 13.50 2.39 6.11
CA TRP A 494 12.19 2.05 5.58
C TRP A 494 11.11 2.49 6.56
N GLN A 495 10.75 3.77 6.48
CA GLN A 495 9.79 4.35 7.42
C GLN A 495 8.65 5.03 6.68
N SER A 496 7.44 4.82 7.16
CA SER A 496 6.23 5.41 6.60
C SER A 496 6.27 6.95 6.56
N VAL A 497 5.36 7.57 5.83
CA VAL A 497 5.29 9.03 5.73
C VAL A 497 4.96 9.68 7.09
N GLY A 498 5.53 10.87 7.35
CA GLY A 498 5.28 11.60 8.61
C GLY A 498 6.00 11.06 9.85
N THR A 499 6.84 10.03 9.76
CA THR A 499 7.66 9.54 10.89
C THR A 499 8.86 10.42 11.23
N GLY A 500 9.12 11.47 10.45
CA GLY A 500 10.28 12.35 10.64
C GLY A 500 11.61 11.78 10.13
N LYS A 501 11.60 10.99 9.03
CA LYS A 501 12.81 10.44 8.39
C LYS A 501 13.92 11.45 8.16
N THR A 502 13.58 12.63 7.62
CA THR A 502 14.54 13.72 7.37
C THR A 502 15.22 14.15 8.67
N CYS A 503 14.45 14.29 9.74
CA CYS A 503 14.98 14.60 11.07
C CYS A 503 15.87 13.48 11.61
N SER A 504 15.49 12.20 11.42
CA SER A 504 16.34 11.05 11.76
C SER A 504 17.70 11.13 11.07
N ALA A 505 17.72 11.40 9.76
CA ALA A 505 18.96 11.48 8.99
C ALA A 505 19.84 12.67 9.36
N ILE A 506 19.25 13.85 9.58
CA ILE A 506 19.98 15.03 10.08
C ILE A 506 20.58 14.73 11.46
N ALA A 507 19.79 14.16 12.38
CA ALA A 507 20.25 13.81 13.71
C ALA A 507 21.39 12.79 13.66
N THR A 508 21.27 11.75 12.83
CA THR A 508 22.34 10.76 12.61
C THR A 508 23.63 11.41 12.08
N ALA A 509 23.53 12.25 11.05
CA ALA A 509 24.68 12.92 10.45
C ALA A 509 25.41 13.86 11.43
N THR A 510 24.67 14.50 12.33
CA THR A 510 25.19 15.55 13.21
C THR A 510 25.55 15.03 14.62
N THR A 511 25.10 13.83 14.99
CA THR A 511 25.39 13.23 16.31
C THR A 511 26.87 12.84 16.43
N SER A 512 27.43 12.15 15.43
CA SER A 512 28.82 11.66 15.46
C SER A 512 29.59 11.89 14.16
N PHE A 513 28.99 11.65 12.99
CA PHE A 513 29.67 11.82 11.70
C PHE A 513 30.30 13.20 11.53
N GLU A 514 29.52 14.27 11.73
CA GLU A 514 30.01 15.65 11.66
C GLU A 514 31.18 15.91 12.63
N LYS A 515 31.05 15.44 13.87
CA LYS A 515 32.05 15.59 14.93
C LYS A 515 33.35 14.84 14.63
N GLU A 516 33.25 13.71 13.93
CA GLU A 516 34.39 12.89 13.48
C GLU A 516 34.95 13.33 12.11
N GLY A 517 34.50 14.49 11.62
CA GLY A 517 35.05 15.14 10.44
C GLY A 517 34.50 14.64 9.11
N TYR A 518 33.40 13.87 9.11
CA TYR A 518 32.79 13.39 7.87
C TYR A 518 32.11 14.52 7.09
N THR A 519 32.27 14.51 5.78
CA THR A 519 31.49 15.37 4.87
C THR A 519 30.03 14.90 4.83
N ILE A 520 29.08 15.82 4.98
CA ILE A 520 27.64 15.54 4.89
C ILE A 520 27.18 15.84 3.46
N LEU A 521 26.91 14.78 2.70
CA LEU A 521 26.46 14.87 1.32
C LEU A 521 25.01 14.39 1.20
N TRP A 522 24.11 15.31 0.88
CA TRP A 522 22.69 15.03 0.74
C TRP A 522 22.24 15.00 -0.71
N VAL A 523 21.53 13.96 -1.13
CA VAL A 523 20.97 13.79 -2.48
C VAL A 523 19.44 13.73 -2.39
N THR A 524 18.75 14.65 -3.06
CA THR A 524 17.28 14.74 -3.04
C THR A 524 16.76 15.49 -4.28
N ARG A 525 15.44 15.51 -4.48
CA ARG A 525 14.80 16.29 -5.56
C ARG A 525 14.93 17.78 -5.32
N HIS A 526 14.93 18.57 -6.41
CA HIS A 526 14.92 20.04 -6.31
C HIS A 526 13.79 20.56 -5.42
N THR A 527 12.60 19.95 -5.50
CA THR A 527 11.40 20.34 -4.78
C THR A 527 11.50 20.14 -3.26
N LEU A 528 12.35 19.22 -2.78
CA LEU A 528 12.45 18.84 -1.36
C LEU A 528 13.58 19.57 -0.61
N ARG A 529 14.44 20.32 -1.33
CA ARG A 529 15.55 21.06 -0.70
C ARG A 529 15.09 22.07 0.34
N SER A 530 13.96 22.74 0.11
CA SER A 530 13.44 23.71 1.07
C SER A 530 13.00 23.05 2.37
N ASP A 531 12.44 21.84 2.30
CA ASP A 531 11.96 21.12 3.48
C ASP A 531 13.11 20.55 4.29
N LEU A 532 14.21 20.12 3.65
CA LEU A 532 15.46 19.79 4.34
C LEU A 532 15.93 20.95 5.24
N TRP A 533 16.04 22.16 4.70
CA TRP A 533 16.51 23.30 5.46
C TRP A 533 15.55 23.74 6.57
N LYS A 534 14.24 23.60 6.38
CA LYS A 534 13.26 23.77 7.47
C LYS A 534 13.50 22.77 8.61
N ASN A 535 13.78 21.50 8.30
CA ASN A 535 14.11 20.52 9.34
C ASN A 535 15.42 20.87 10.09
N VAL A 536 16.41 21.43 9.39
CA VAL A 536 17.68 21.86 10.02
C VAL A 536 17.50 23.09 10.91
N PHE A 537 16.85 24.16 10.42
CA PHE A 537 16.85 25.46 11.10
C PHE A 537 15.56 25.82 11.83
N GLN A 538 14.40 25.31 11.39
CA GLN A 538 13.11 25.60 12.01
C GLN A 538 12.76 24.56 13.06
N GLN A 539 12.88 23.27 12.74
CA GLN A 539 12.64 22.17 13.70
C GLN A 539 13.88 21.83 14.53
N ILE A 540 15.05 22.35 14.14
CA ILE A 540 16.34 22.14 14.81
C ILE A 540 16.61 20.64 15.04
N CYS A 541 16.61 19.84 13.97
CA CYS A 541 16.95 18.42 14.04
C CYS A 541 18.47 18.14 14.15
N SER A 542 19.31 19.14 13.89
CA SER A 542 20.77 19.01 13.99
C SER A 542 21.25 19.08 15.44
N ILE A 543 21.94 18.04 15.91
CA ILE A 543 22.54 18.01 17.25
C ILE A 543 23.65 19.06 17.37
N ALA A 544 24.52 19.15 16.37
CA ALA A 544 25.60 20.13 16.35
C ALA A 544 25.08 21.57 16.43
N LEU A 545 23.96 21.88 15.76
CA LEU A 545 23.34 23.20 15.82
C LEU A 545 22.62 23.46 17.15
N ARG A 546 22.06 22.43 17.81
CA ARG A 546 21.50 22.57 19.17
C ARG A 546 22.58 22.90 20.19
N GLU A 547 23.71 22.22 20.10
CA GLU A 547 24.83 22.39 21.02
C GLU A 547 25.57 23.72 20.78
N ASN A 548 25.71 24.15 19.52
CA ASN A 548 26.51 25.31 19.12
C ASN A 548 25.72 26.28 18.22
N MET A 549 24.58 26.79 18.69
CA MET A 549 23.78 27.74 17.91
C MET A 549 24.50 29.09 17.79
N PRO A 550 24.69 29.64 16.56
CA PRO A 550 25.35 30.93 16.37
C PRO A 550 24.62 32.08 17.07
N ALA A 551 25.36 33.02 17.65
CA ALA A 551 24.80 34.17 18.35
C ALA A 551 23.99 35.10 17.43
N ASP A 552 24.36 35.21 16.15
CA ASP A 552 23.68 36.02 15.12
C ASP A 552 22.59 35.23 14.36
N PHE A 553 22.17 34.07 14.88
CA PHE A 553 21.20 33.20 14.20
C PHE A 553 19.88 33.92 13.95
N SER A 554 19.46 33.90 12.68
CA SER A 554 18.16 34.37 12.23
C SER A 554 17.58 33.36 11.24
N LEU A 555 16.37 32.86 11.51
CA LEU A 555 15.74 31.84 10.68
C LEU A 555 15.61 32.27 9.21
N SER A 556 15.21 33.51 8.95
CA SER A 556 15.07 34.04 7.58
C SER A 556 16.40 34.10 6.84
N LYS A 557 17.47 34.59 7.50
CA LYS A 557 18.82 34.63 6.93
C LYS A 557 19.40 33.22 6.73
N ALA A 558 19.15 32.30 7.67
CA ALA A 558 19.61 30.91 7.58
C ALA A 558 18.94 30.16 6.43
N LEU A 559 17.64 30.37 6.17
CA LEU A 559 16.96 29.76 5.03
C LEU A 559 17.44 30.33 3.67
N GLN A 560 17.91 31.57 3.63
CA GLN A 560 18.47 32.19 2.42
C GLN A 560 19.92 31.76 2.15
N ASN A 561 20.74 31.64 3.20
CA ASN A 561 22.12 31.19 3.11
C ASN A 561 22.44 30.10 4.16
N PRO A 562 22.01 28.84 3.92
CA PRO A 562 22.13 27.73 4.87
C PRO A 562 23.56 27.47 5.35
N LEU A 563 24.51 27.38 4.42
CA LEU A 563 25.87 26.92 4.71
C LEU A 563 26.65 27.91 5.59
N LYS A 564 26.23 29.19 5.69
CA LYS A 564 26.85 30.16 6.60
C LYS A 564 26.68 29.78 8.08
N TYR A 565 25.58 29.10 8.44
CA TYR A 565 25.23 28.77 9.82
C TYR A 565 25.52 27.30 10.19
N LEU A 566 26.21 26.57 9.31
CA LEU A 566 26.55 25.17 9.49
C LEU A 566 28.07 25.00 9.43
N SER A 567 28.57 23.86 9.91
CA SER A 567 30.00 23.56 9.79
C SER A 567 30.43 23.43 8.33
N ASP A 568 31.74 23.57 8.11
CA ASP A 568 32.37 23.35 6.80
C ASP A 568 32.15 21.92 6.26
N ARG A 569 31.66 20.99 7.08
CA ARG A 569 31.34 19.60 6.71
C ARG A 569 30.12 19.49 5.81
N TRP A 570 29.20 20.46 5.85
CA TRP A 570 28.01 20.44 5.02
C TRP A 570 28.32 20.83 3.58
N MET A 571 27.76 20.08 2.64
CA MET A 571 27.69 20.46 1.23
C MET A 571 26.28 20.93 0.85
N MET A 572 26.21 21.69 -0.24
CA MET A 572 24.93 22.02 -0.83
C MET A 572 24.24 20.72 -1.32
N PRO A 573 22.97 20.47 -0.98
CA PRO A 573 22.26 19.28 -1.42
C PRO A 573 22.23 19.15 -2.94
N LEU A 574 22.56 17.97 -3.44
CA LEU A 574 22.60 17.67 -4.87
C LEU A 574 21.30 17.04 -5.35
N THR A 575 20.97 17.22 -6.63
CA THR A 575 20.00 16.33 -7.28
C THR A 575 20.64 15.01 -7.66
N TYR A 576 19.81 13.99 -7.90
CA TYR A 576 20.27 12.69 -8.40
C TYR A 576 21.19 12.84 -9.61
N LYS A 577 20.80 13.64 -10.61
CA LYS A 577 21.62 13.89 -11.80
C LYS A 577 22.91 14.64 -11.49
N GLN A 578 22.88 15.64 -10.61
CA GLN A 578 24.09 16.36 -10.18
C GLN A 578 25.06 15.43 -9.47
N PHE A 579 24.55 14.52 -8.63
CA PHE A 579 25.36 13.51 -7.96
C PHE A 579 25.98 12.52 -8.96
N SER A 580 25.22 11.98 -9.92
CA SER A 580 25.79 11.14 -10.98
C SER A 580 26.87 11.88 -11.79
N ASN A 581 26.65 13.16 -12.13
CA ASN A 581 27.65 13.97 -12.82
C ASN A 581 28.89 14.23 -11.94
N MET A 582 28.74 14.31 -10.62
CA MET A 582 29.85 14.43 -9.67
C MET A 582 30.71 13.16 -9.69
N LEU A 583 30.07 12.00 -9.61
CA LEU A 583 30.75 10.69 -9.68
C LEU A 583 31.42 10.46 -11.05
N LEU A 584 30.84 10.99 -12.12
CA LEU A 584 31.42 10.98 -13.47
C LEU A 584 32.53 12.03 -13.67
N LYS A 585 32.89 12.80 -12.65
CA LYS A 585 33.91 13.86 -12.69
C LYS A 585 33.57 15.06 -13.61
N ARG A 586 32.28 15.34 -13.81
CA ARG A 586 31.78 16.29 -14.83
C ARG A 586 31.29 17.63 -14.25
N ASN A 587 31.46 17.91 -12.97
CA ASN A 587 30.95 19.15 -12.37
C ASN A 587 31.85 19.71 -11.25
N GLN A 588 31.52 20.91 -10.78
CA GLN A 588 32.26 21.58 -9.71
C GLN A 588 32.22 20.82 -8.37
N PHE A 589 31.16 20.07 -8.09
CA PHE A 589 31.04 19.27 -6.86
C PHE A 589 32.10 18.16 -6.81
N TYR A 590 32.52 17.64 -7.97
CA TYR A 590 33.63 16.68 -8.01
C TYR A 590 34.93 17.35 -7.54
N LYS A 591 35.25 18.53 -8.06
CA LYS A 591 36.43 19.29 -7.66
C LYS A 591 36.40 19.62 -6.16
N GLU A 592 35.23 19.97 -5.63
CA GLU A 592 35.03 20.21 -4.20
C GLU A 592 35.28 18.95 -3.35
N MET A 593 34.75 17.79 -3.76
CA MET A 593 34.98 16.52 -3.05
C MET A 593 36.44 16.09 -3.12
N VAL A 594 37.11 16.26 -4.26
CA VAL A 594 38.55 15.99 -4.39
C VAL A 594 39.37 16.89 -3.46
N LYS A 595 39.01 18.18 -3.36
CA LYS A 595 39.65 19.11 -2.41
C LYS A 595 39.46 18.69 -0.95
N ARG A 596 38.28 18.17 -0.60
CA ARG A 596 37.94 17.74 0.78
C ARG A 596 38.57 16.40 1.16
N ASN A 597 38.49 15.41 0.27
CA ASN A 597 38.70 13.99 0.61
C ASN A 597 39.84 13.33 -0.19
N GLY A 598 40.38 14.02 -1.21
CA GLY A 598 41.42 13.53 -2.11
C GLY A 598 40.87 12.90 -3.39
N GLU A 599 41.74 12.78 -4.41
CA GLU A 599 41.34 12.27 -5.73
C GLU A 599 41.13 10.76 -5.77
N LYS A 600 41.86 10.01 -4.93
CA LYS A 600 41.84 8.54 -4.89
C LYS A 600 40.46 7.98 -4.53
N ASP A 601 39.81 8.58 -3.55
CA ASP A 601 38.44 8.29 -3.15
C ASP A 601 37.75 9.59 -2.73
N PRO A 602 37.07 10.28 -3.66
CA PRO A 602 36.34 11.49 -3.35
C PRO A 602 35.23 11.29 -2.32
N LEU A 603 34.76 10.06 -2.08
CA LEU A 603 33.73 9.75 -1.09
C LEU A 603 34.30 9.32 0.28
N LYS A 604 35.62 9.30 0.45
CA LYS A 604 36.27 9.01 1.74
C LYS A 604 35.71 9.94 2.83
N LYS A 605 35.47 9.41 4.03
CA LYS A 605 34.86 10.09 5.18
C LYS A 605 33.65 10.94 4.77
N THR A 606 32.71 10.34 4.03
CA THR A 606 31.45 10.99 3.65
C THR A 606 30.26 10.21 4.19
N ILE A 607 29.31 10.89 4.82
CA ILE A 607 27.97 10.35 5.07
C ILE A 607 27.08 10.78 3.90
N LEU A 608 26.77 9.82 3.03
CA LEU A 608 25.92 10.00 1.85
C LEU A 608 24.47 9.69 2.23
N ILE A 609 23.63 10.71 2.21
CA ILE A 609 22.21 10.59 2.54
C ILE A 609 21.41 10.72 1.25
N ILE A 610 20.65 9.68 0.89
CA ILE A 610 19.81 9.68 -0.30
C ILE A 610 18.34 9.62 0.12
N ASP A 611 17.64 10.72 -0.13
CA ASP A 611 16.20 10.80 0.06
C ASP A 611 15.46 10.14 -1.11
N GLU A 612 14.25 9.65 -0.85
CA GLU A 612 13.44 8.86 -1.80
C GLU A 612 14.27 7.79 -2.56
N ALA A 613 15.01 6.93 -1.86
CA ALA A 613 16.00 6.03 -2.47
C ALA A 613 15.44 5.10 -3.58
N HIS A 614 14.13 4.82 -3.58
CA HIS A 614 13.47 4.07 -4.65
C HIS A 614 13.54 4.76 -6.02
N LYS A 615 13.80 6.08 -6.06
CA LYS A 615 14.01 6.88 -7.28
C LYS A 615 15.31 6.61 -8.01
N LEU A 616 16.24 5.91 -7.35
CA LEU A 616 17.50 5.51 -7.99
C LEU A 616 17.29 4.50 -9.12
N LEU A 617 16.18 3.76 -9.11
CA LEU A 617 15.87 2.69 -10.06
C LEU A 617 14.45 2.77 -10.63
N SER A 618 13.71 3.84 -10.33
CA SER A 618 12.34 3.98 -10.83
C SER A 618 12.33 4.55 -12.26
N ASP A 619 11.38 4.06 -13.07
CA ASP A 619 11.18 4.54 -14.45
C ASP A 619 10.36 5.84 -14.53
N ASP A 620 9.85 6.32 -13.39
CA ASP A 620 8.91 7.45 -13.34
C ASP A 620 9.59 8.83 -13.35
N LEU A 621 10.90 8.88 -13.17
CA LEU A 621 11.68 10.10 -13.33
C LEU A 621 11.78 10.52 -14.79
N LEU A 622 11.72 11.83 -15.04
CA LEU A 622 12.00 12.40 -16.35
C LEU A 622 13.46 12.09 -16.74
N PRO A 623 13.77 11.82 -18.03
CA PRO A 623 15.12 11.43 -18.46
C PRO A 623 16.24 12.37 -17.97
N GLN A 624 15.97 13.67 -17.90
CA GLN A 624 16.92 14.68 -17.39
C GLN A 624 17.18 14.60 -15.87
N GLU A 625 16.27 14.01 -15.10
CA GLU A 625 16.40 13.82 -13.65
C GLU A 625 16.96 12.45 -13.27
N ARG A 626 16.94 11.49 -14.21
CA ARG A 626 17.34 10.10 -13.95
C ARG A 626 18.81 10.01 -13.53
N PRO A 627 19.11 9.38 -12.38
CA PRO A 627 20.47 9.04 -12.00
C PRO A 627 21.05 7.95 -12.90
N ASP A 628 22.38 7.91 -12.93
CA ASP A 628 23.12 6.74 -13.38
C ASP A 628 23.37 5.85 -12.14
N PHE A 629 22.64 4.75 -12.04
CA PHE A 629 22.75 3.82 -10.91
C PHE A 629 24.05 3.02 -10.95
N LYS A 630 24.52 2.65 -12.15
CA LYS A 630 25.72 1.82 -12.31
C LYS A 630 26.96 2.55 -11.82
N ILE A 631 27.11 3.84 -12.17
CA ILE A 631 28.23 4.64 -11.65
C ILE A 631 28.12 4.84 -10.13
N LEU A 632 26.90 5.03 -9.60
CA LEU A 632 26.66 5.18 -8.16
C LEU A 632 27.13 3.94 -7.40
N GLN A 633 26.70 2.76 -7.85
CA GLN A 633 27.09 1.49 -7.27
C GLN A 633 28.62 1.30 -7.33
N LYS A 634 29.21 1.50 -8.52
CA LYS A 634 30.65 1.37 -8.74
C LYS A 634 31.47 2.23 -7.78
N GLU A 635 31.17 3.53 -7.68
CA GLU A 635 31.98 4.46 -6.88
C GLU A 635 31.79 4.26 -5.37
N ILE A 636 30.58 3.89 -4.92
CA ILE A 636 30.34 3.54 -3.52
C ILE A 636 31.13 2.27 -3.14
N HIS A 637 31.07 1.22 -3.98
CA HIS A 637 31.82 -0.01 -3.73
C HIS A 637 33.33 0.21 -3.81
N ASN A 638 33.80 1.06 -4.73
CA ASN A 638 35.20 1.47 -4.79
C ASN A 638 35.64 2.12 -3.47
N SER A 639 34.84 3.02 -2.91
CA SER A 639 35.12 3.63 -1.60
C SER A 639 35.21 2.57 -0.49
N TYR A 640 34.31 1.58 -0.48
CA TYR A 640 34.36 0.48 0.50
C TYR A 640 35.68 -0.29 0.44
N GLN A 641 36.19 -0.57 -0.76
CA GLN A 641 37.43 -1.31 -0.96
C GLN A 641 38.67 -0.45 -0.65
N VAL A 642 38.70 0.79 -1.12
CA VAL A 642 39.91 1.64 -1.06
C VAL A 642 40.09 2.32 0.30
N SER A 643 39.00 2.72 0.96
CA SER A 643 39.04 3.53 2.19
C SER A 643 38.69 2.74 3.46
N GLY A 644 38.28 1.48 3.36
CA GLY A 644 38.13 0.58 4.51
C GLY A 644 37.25 1.15 5.64
N LYS A 645 37.83 1.46 6.80
CA LYS A 645 37.10 2.09 7.92
C LYS A 645 36.56 3.49 7.57
N ASP A 646 37.35 4.27 6.84
CA ASP A 646 37.05 5.63 6.40
C ASP A 646 36.20 5.69 5.14
N SER A 647 35.76 4.56 4.58
CA SER A 647 34.87 4.54 3.42
C SER A 647 33.57 5.28 3.66
N VAL A 648 32.92 5.67 2.56
CA VAL A 648 31.59 6.28 2.56
C VAL A 648 30.62 5.50 3.47
N ARG A 649 29.71 6.21 4.10
CA ARG A 649 28.59 5.63 4.86
C ARG A 649 27.30 6.04 4.18
N VAL A 650 26.43 5.07 3.88
CA VAL A 650 25.25 5.32 3.04
C VAL A 650 23.97 5.21 3.86
N LEU A 651 23.25 6.31 4.00
CA LEU A 651 21.94 6.35 4.65
C LEU A 651 20.86 6.56 3.59
N LEU A 652 20.05 5.54 3.35
CA LEU A 652 18.95 5.60 2.40
C LEU A 652 17.64 5.85 3.12
N MET A 653 16.75 6.65 2.55
CA MET A 653 15.43 6.90 3.12
C MET A 653 14.33 6.60 2.11
N SER A 654 13.34 5.81 2.51
CA SER A 654 12.15 5.60 1.68
C SER A 654 10.93 5.17 2.52
N ALA A 655 9.73 5.56 2.08
CA ALA A 655 8.49 4.99 2.59
C ALA A 655 8.11 3.69 1.85
N THR A 656 8.50 3.58 0.58
CA THR A 656 8.32 2.42 -0.29
C THR A 656 9.67 2.12 -0.94
N PRO A 657 10.45 1.15 -0.45
CA PRO A 657 11.84 0.97 -0.87
C PRO A 657 12.00 0.56 -2.34
N TYR A 658 10.91 0.08 -2.97
CA TYR A 658 10.75 -0.12 -4.39
C TYR A 658 9.31 0.28 -4.79
N THR A 659 9.03 0.40 -6.09
CA THR A 659 7.71 0.76 -6.63
C THR A 659 7.01 -0.46 -7.24
N ASN A 660 7.55 -0.97 -8.35
CA ASN A 660 6.90 -2.01 -9.15
C ASN A 660 7.72 -3.30 -9.23
N ASP A 661 9.06 -3.17 -9.25
CA ASP A 661 9.98 -4.30 -9.33
C ASP A 661 10.66 -4.54 -7.97
N PRO A 662 10.36 -5.64 -7.27
CA PRO A 662 11.02 -5.98 -6.00
C PRO A 662 12.53 -6.20 -6.15
N MET A 663 13.06 -6.50 -7.34
CA MET A 663 14.51 -6.58 -7.56
C MET A 663 15.21 -5.22 -7.40
N ASN A 664 14.48 -4.11 -7.53
CA ASN A 664 15.05 -2.79 -7.26
C ASN A 664 15.46 -2.64 -5.80
N PHE A 665 14.73 -3.24 -4.87
CA PHE A 665 15.16 -3.28 -3.47
C PHE A 665 16.47 -4.05 -3.30
N ILE A 666 16.59 -5.22 -3.94
CA ILE A 666 17.80 -6.06 -3.87
C ILE A 666 19.03 -5.29 -4.37
N LYS A 667 18.91 -4.60 -5.51
CA LYS A 667 19.96 -3.72 -6.05
C LYS A 667 20.30 -2.57 -5.11
N ILE A 668 19.30 -1.91 -4.53
CA ILE A 668 19.51 -0.82 -3.55
C ILE A 668 20.23 -1.35 -2.30
N LEU A 669 19.87 -2.53 -1.82
CA LEU A 669 20.49 -3.14 -0.65
C LEU A 669 21.97 -3.48 -0.90
N ASN A 670 22.33 -3.88 -2.12
CA ASN A 670 23.73 -4.09 -2.50
C ASN A 670 24.58 -2.80 -2.37
N LEU A 671 23.99 -1.60 -2.44
CA LEU A 671 24.73 -0.35 -2.18
C LEU A 671 25.22 -0.24 -0.74
N LEU A 672 24.56 -0.89 0.22
CA LEU A 672 24.89 -0.81 1.65
C LEU A 672 25.93 -1.84 2.08
N ARG A 673 26.21 -2.82 1.22
CA ARG A 673 27.03 -4.01 1.51
C ARG A 673 28.43 -3.84 0.94
N LYS A 674 29.44 -4.31 1.67
CA LYS A 674 30.85 -4.31 1.23
C LYS A 674 31.25 -5.59 0.47
N SER A 675 30.49 -6.67 0.67
CA SER A 675 30.71 -8.01 0.13
C SER A 675 29.41 -8.83 0.20
N ASN A 676 29.45 -10.08 -0.29
CA ASN A 676 28.32 -11.02 -0.31
C ASN A 676 27.08 -10.48 -1.03
N PHE A 677 27.26 -9.78 -2.14
CA PHE A 677 26.18 -9.15 -2.89
C PHE A 677 25.09 -10.16 -3.30
N PHE A 678 23.84 -9.71 -3.28
CA PHE A 678 22.74 -10.50 -3.84
C PHE A 678 22.80 -10.48 -5.38
N PRO A 679 22.34 -11.55 -6.05
CA PRO A 679 22.13 -11.50 -7.49
C PRO A 679 21.15 -10.39 -7.87
N GLU A 680 21.45 -9.66 -8.96
CA GLU A 680 20.69 -8.46 -9.35
C GLU A 680 19.63 -8.74 -10.43
N THR A 681 19.64 -9.95 -10.99
CA THR A 681 18.62 -10.43 -11.92
C THR A 681 17.65 -11.36 -11.21
N PHE A 682 16.36 -11.30 -11.58
CA PHE A 682 15.35 -12.17 -10.96
C PHE A 682 15.64 -13.66 -11.19
N ALA A 683 16.16 -14.03 -12.37
CA ALA A 683 16.46 -15.43 -12.71
C ALA A 683 17.55 -16.03 -11.81
N GLU A 684 18.65 -15.30 -11.58
CA GLU A 684 19.72 -15.72 -10.68
C GLU A 684 19.26 -15.69 -9.23
N PHE A 685 18.55 -14.63 -8.81
CA PHE A 685 18.02 -14.53 -7.46
C PHE A 685 17.03 -15.67 -7.16
N GLN A 686 16.17 -16.03 -8.11
CA GLN A 686 15.24 -17.16 -7.98
C GLN A 686 15.99 -18.48 -7.84
N LYS A 687 17.06 -18.70 -8.63
CA LYS A 687 17.87 -19.92 -8.54
C LYS A 687 18.39 -20.15 -7.11
N ASP A 688 18.85 -19.08 -6.46
CA ASP A 688 19.51 -19.19 -5.15
C ASP A 688 18.52 -19.10 -3.98
N PHE A 689 17.52 -18.22 -4.05
CA PHE A 689 16.68 -17.87 -2.90
C PHE A 689 15.21 -18.30 -3.01
N LEU A 690 14.66 -18.52 -4.21
CA LEU A 690 13.21 -18.69 -4.39
C LEU A 690 12.79 -20.00 -5.08
N THR A 691 11.57 -20.46 -4.85
CA THR A 691 10.92 -21.52 -5.63
C THR A 691 10.48 -20.99 -7.01
N LYS A 692 9.97 -21.86 -7.88
CA LYS A 692 9.44 -21.47 -9.20
C LYS A 692 8.24 -20.51 -9.08
N GLU A 693 7.51 -20.59 -7.97
CA GLU A 693 6.33 -19.80 -7.63
C GLU A 693 6.67 -18.44 -7.00
N GLY A 694 7.96 -18.18 -6.74
CA GLY A 694 8.44 -16.91 -6.15
C GLY A 694 8.45 -16.86 -4.63
N VAL A 695 8.41 -18.00 -3.94
CA VAL A 695 8.45 -18.10 -2.48
C VAL A 695 9.87 -18.39 -2.00
N PHE A 696 10.31 -17.87 -0.84
CA PHE A 696 11.64 -18.16 -0.31
C PHE A 696 11.86 -19.65 0.01
N LYS A 697 12.92 -20.24 -0.52
CA LYS A 697 13.38 -21.62 -0.22
C LYS A 697 13.86 -21.74 1.23
N ASP A 698 14.77 -20.85 1.61
CA ASP A 698 15.25 -20.68 2.98
C ASP A 698 15.13 -19.19 3.38
N PRO A 699 14.03 -18.82 4.06
CA PRO A 699 13.86 -17.46 4.57
C PRO A 699 14.95 -17.01 5.53
N TYR A 700 15.55 -17.92 6.32
CA TYR A 700 16.55 -17.55 7.34
C TYR A 700 17.87 -17.13 6.70
N LEU A 701 18.27 -17.77 5.60
CA LEU A 701 19.45 -17.36 4.83
C LEU A 701 19.32 -15.89 4.37
N PHE A 702 18.17 -15.53 3.80
CA PHE A 702 17.92 -14.16 3.36
C PHE A 702 17.86 -13.19 4.54
N VAL A 703 17.09 -13.50 5.59
CA VAL A 703 16.95 -12.66 6.79
C VAL A 703 18.30 -12.39 7.45
N ASN A 704 19.16 -13.41 7.61
CA ASN A 704 20.51 -13.26 8.15
C ASN A 704 21.37 -12.30 7.30
N GLN A 705 21.28 -12.39 5.97
CA GLN A 705 22.06 -11.54 5.07
C GLN A 705 21.57 -10.08 5.01
N VAL A 706 20.28 -9.85 5.26
CA VAL A 706 19.67 -8.50 5.31
C VAL A 706 19.84 -7.84 6.68
N SER A 707 20.01 -8.64 7.74
CA SER A 707 20.10 -8.17 9.12
C SER A 707 21.20 -7.13 9.31
N GLY A 708 20.84 -6.00 9.92
CA GLY A 708 21.76 -4.90 10.18
C GLY A 708 21.62 -3.70 9.22
N TYR A 709 20.99 -3.91 8.06
CA TYR A 709 20.92 -2.92 6.99
C TYR A 709 19.58 -2.19 6.87
N VAL A 710 18.53 -2.61 7.59
CA VAL A 710 17.19 -2.01 7.49
C VAL A 710 16.63 -1.65 8.86
N SER A 711 16.20 -0.40 9.04
CA SER A 711 15.35 0.05 10.16
C SER A 711 13.94 0.27 9.62
N TYR A 712 12.94 -0.33 10.28
CA TYR A 712 11.55 -0.31 9.82
C TYR A 712 10.61 0.31 10.84
N LEU A 713 9.85 1.33 10.40
CA LEU A 713 8.84 2.00 11.22
C LEU A 713 7.60 2.39 10.40
N ASN A 714 6.49 1.72 10.67
CA ASN A 714 5.17 2.16 10.19
C ASN A 714 4.34 2.87 11.28
N ARG A 715 3.92 4.11 11.01
CA ARG A 715 3.03 4.93 11.85
C ARG A 715 1.75 5.35 11.13
N GLU A 716 1.47 4.83 9.94
CA GLU A 716 0.29 5.20 9.14
C GLU A 716 -1.04 4.92 9.86
N LYS A 717 -1.05 4.00 10.83
CA LYS A 717 -2.22 3.68 11.66
C LYS A 717 -2.11 4.20 13.10
N ASP A 718 -1.15 5.10 13.39
CA ASP A 718 -1.09 5.79 14.69
C ASP A 718 -2.20 6.85 14.75
N MET A 719 -3.35 6.43 15.29
CA MET A 719 -4.60 7.21 15.32
C MET A 719 -4.46 8.58 16.00
N ARG A 720 -3.41 8.76 16.81
CA ARG A 720 -3.17 9.98 17.59
C ARG A 720 -2.71 11.16 16.74
N GLN A 721 -2.07 10.86 15.60
CA GLN A 721 -1.42 11.86 14.74
C GLN A 721 -1.72 11.67 13.25
N PHE A 722 -2.33 10.56 12.87
CA PHE A 722 -2.61 10.22 11.47
C PHE A 722 -4.07 9.81 11.30
N ALA A 723 -4.57 10.00 10.07
CA ALA A 723 -5.86 9.47 9.69
C ALA A 723 -5.78 7.94 9.53
N VAL A 724 -6.84 7.25 9.91
CA VAL A 724 -6.93 5.79 9.83
C VAL A 724 -7.64 5.41 8.52
N PRO A 725 -6.95 4.84 7.54
CA PRO A 725 -7.60 4.43 6.29
C PRO A 725 -8.51 3.22 6.51
N ILE A 726 -9.79 3.37 6.18
CA ILE A 726 -10.79 2.31 6.17
C ILE A 726 -11.11 2.00 4.71
N VAL A 727 -10.56 0.90 4.20
CA VAL A 727 -10.67 0.52 2.78
C VAL A 727 -11.93 -0.31 2.55
N LYS A 728 -12.77 0.12 1.60
CA LYS A 728 -13.97 -0.59 1.13
C LYS A 728 -13.87 -0.78 -0.39
N THR A 729 -14.24 -1.96 -0.86
CA THR A 729 -14.33 -2.25 -2.30
C THR A 729 -15.79 -2.13 -2.74
N ILE A 730 -16.03 -1.38 -3.81
CA ILE A 730 -17.31 -1.29 -4.50
C ILE A 730 -17.16 -2.06 -5.80
N GLU A 731 -17.90 -3.17 -5.90
CA GLU A 731 -17.97 -3.98 -7.11
C GLU A 731 -18.95 -3.30 -8.10
N VAL A 732 -18.54 -3.18 -9.36
CA VAL A 732 -19.29 -2.51 -10.42
C VAL A 732 -19.32 -3.41 -11.63
N SER A 733 -20.49 -3.88 -12.04
CA SER A 733 -20.60 -4.67 -13.27
C SER A 733 -20.24 -3.83 -14.48
N MET A 734 -19.42 -4.38 -15.37
CA MET A 734 -19.20 -3.76 -16.68
C MET A 734 -20.49 -3.77 -17.51
N SER A 735 -20.64 -2.81 -18.40
CA SER A 735 -21.83 -2.74 -19.26
C SER A 735 -21.79 -3.78 -20.38
N GLU A 736 -22.88 -4.51 -20.50
CA GLU A 736 -23.14 -5.50 -21.56
C GLU A 736 -23.66 -4.82 -22.83
N SER A 737 -23.35 -5.41 -23.97
CA SER A 737 -23.92 -5.04 -25.24
C SER A 737 -25.35 -5.58 -25.34
N PRO A 738 -26.34 -4.76 -25.74
CA PRO A 738 -27.67 -5.27 -26.04
C PRO A 738 -27.74 -6.04 -27.37
N LEU A 739 -26.64 -6.10 -28.14
CA LEU A 739 -26.63 -6.70 -29.48
C LEU A 739 -26.98 -8.20 -29.48
N PRO A 740 -26.40 -9.05 -28.62
CA PRO A 740 -26.73 -10.49 -28.60
C PRO A 740 -28.21 -10.74 -28.31
N GLU A 741 -28.79 -10.05 -27.32
CA GLU A 741 -30.21 -10.19 -26.97
C GLU A 741 -31.14 -9.73 -28.10
N VAL A 742 -30.81 -8.60 -28.75
CA VAL A 742 -31.61 -8.09 -29.88
C VAL A 742 -31.48 -9.01 -31.10
N LYS A 743 -30.29 -9.59 -31.33
CA LYS A 743 -30.05 -10.56 -32.40
C LYS A 743 -30.84 -11.84 -32.17
N GLU A 744 -30.80 -12.39 -30.97
CA GLU A 744 -31.55 -13.60 -30.61
C GLU A 744 -33.07 -13.38 -30.81
N LYS A 745 -33.59 -12.21 -30.38
CA LYS A 745 -34.98 -11.83 -30.64
C LYS A 745 -35.28 -11.75 -32.14
N LEU A 746 -34.37 -11.18 -32.92
CA LEU A 746 -34.53 -11.09 -34.38
C LEU A 746 -34.57 -12.48 -35.02
N ASP A 747 -33.62 -13.34 -34.66
CA ASP A 747 -33.49 -14.70 -35.21
C ASP A 747 -34.74 -15.54 -34.88
N LYS A 748 -35.24 -15.47 -33.64
CA LYS A 748 -36.48 -16.14 -33.21
C LYS A 748 -37.70 -15.68 -34.03
N VAL A 749 -37.90 -14.37 -34.18
CA VAL A 749 -39.07 -13.85 -34.93
C VAL A 749 -38.96 -14.20 -36.42
N GLN A 750 -37.74 -14.18 -36.99
CA GLN A 750 -37.50 -14.60 -38.37
C GLN A 750 -37.76 -16.10 -38.57
N GLU A 751 -37.40 -16.93 -37.62
CA GLU A 751 -37.69 -18.38 -37.64
C GLU A 751 -39.20 -18.63 -37.60
N ILE A 752 -39.93 -17.99 -36.67
CA ILE A 752 -41.40 -18.06 -36.59
C ILE A 752 -42.03 -17.63 -37.92
N TYR A 753 -41.56 -16.54 -38.52
CA TYR A 753 -42.08 -16.04 -39.79
C TYR A 753 -41.83 -17.04 -40.95
N LYS A 754 -40.63 -17.62 -41.03
CA LYS A 754 -40.32 -18.66 -42.02
C LYS A 754 -41.19 -19.90 -41.85
N GLN A 755 -41.43 -20.33 -40.60
CA GLN A 755 -42.30 -21.47 -40.34
C GLN A 755 -43.75 -21.17 -40.71
N THR A 756 -44.26 -20.00 -40.33
CA THR A 756 -45.62 -19.54 -40.69
C THR A 756 -45.80 -19.47 -42.22
N GLN A 757 -44.76 -19.06 -42.95
CA GLN A 757 -44.77 -19.04 -44.42
C GLN A 757 -44.87 -20.46 -45.01
N LYS A 758 -44.10 -21.42 -44.48
CA LYS A 758 -44.18 -22.83 -44.91
C LYS A 758 -45.56 -23.43 -44.65
N ASP A 759 -46.13 -23.16 -43.47
CA ASP A 759 -47.47 -23.64 -43.10
C ASP A 759 -48.53 -23.05 -44.05
N LEU A 760 -48.43 -21.76 -44.37
CA LEU A 760 -49.32 -21.11 -45.33
C LEU A 760 -49.22 -21.73 -46.73
N GLU A 761 -48.02 -22.03 -47.21
CA GLU A 761 -47.78 -22.70 -48.49
C GLU A 761 -48.37 -24.12 -48.49
N HIS A 762 -48.18 -24.88 -47.39
CA HIS A 762 -48.75 -26.20 -47.20
C HIS A 762 -50.29 -26.18 -47.30
N TYR A 763 -50.97 -25.31 -46.54
CA TYR A 763 -52.44 -25.25 -46.57
C TYR A 763 -52.99 -24.73 -47.91
N LYS A 764 -52.25 -23.85 -48.61
CA LYS A 764 -52.59 -23.46 -50.00
C LYS A 764 -52.52 -24.66 -50.94
N GLU A 765 -51.55 -25.56 -50.76
CA GLU A 765 -51.45 -26.79 -51.53
C GLU A 765 -52.57 -27.79 -51.19
N VAL A 766 -52.90 -27.95 -49.91
CA VAL A 766 -54.07 -28.74 -49.46
C VAL A 766 -55.35 -28.26 -50.13
N LYS A 767 -55.56 -26.93 -50.19
CA LYS A 767 -56.70 -26.32 -50.88
C LYS A 767 -56.67 -26.60 -52.39
N LYS A 768 -55.50 -26.60 -53.03
CA LYS A 768 -55.34 -26.97 -54.45
C LYS A 768 -55.73 -28.42 -54.71
N ARG A 769 -55.21 -29.36 -53.92
CA ARG A 769 -55.56 -30.79 -53.99
C ARG A 769 -57.04 -31.02 -53.71
N GLY A 770 -57.62 -30.31 -52.74
CA GLY A 770 -59.05 -30.37 -52.44
C GLY A 770 -59.94 -29.86 -53.59
N LYS A 771 -59.49 -28.85 -54.37
CA LYS A 771 -60.21 -28.42 -55.59
C LYS A 771 -60.24 -29.51 -56.66
N GLU A 772 -59.16 -30.27 -56.82
CA GLU A 772 -59.13 -31.42 -57.74
C GLU A 772 -60.08 -32.53 -57.28
N LYS A 773 -60.09 -32.85 -55.97
CA LYS A 773 -61.06 -33.79 -55.39
C LYS A 773 -62.50 -33.35 -55.62
N LEU A 774 -62.81 -32.06 -55.40
CA LEU A 774 -64.13 -31.49 -55.61
C LEU A 774 -64.59 -31.58 -57.07
N ARG A 775 -63.67 -31.38 -58.03
CA ARG A 775 -63.95 -31.58 -59.47
C ARG A 775 -64.29 -33.03 -59.79
N LYS A 776 -63.51 -33.98 -59.27
CA LYS A 776 -63.76 -35.41 -59.46
C LYS A 776 -65.11 -35.84 -58.87
N GLU A 777 -65.42 -35.38 -57.65
CA GLU A 777 -66.70 -35.66 -56.99
C GLU A 777 -67.89 -35.13 -57.80
N LYS A 778 -67.76 -33.92 -58.36
CA LYS A 778 -68.80 -33.32 -59.21
C LYS A 778 -69.06 -34.16 -60.45
N VAL A 779 -68.01 -34.60 -61.15
CA VAL A 779 -68.15 -35.48 -62.33
C VAL A 779 -68.81 -36.80 -61.94
N LEU A 780 -68.40 -37.41 -60.83
CA LEU A 780 -68.97 -38.66 -60.34
C LEU A 780 -70.46 -38.54 -60.00
N LEU A 781 -70.87 -37.46 -59.32
CA LEU A 781 -72.28 -37.20 -59.01
C LEU A 781 -73.10 -36.95 -60.29
N GLU A 782 -72.54 -36.23 -61.27
CA GLU A 782 -73.17 -36.01 -62.58
C GLU A 782 -73.34 -37.33 -63.36
N GLU A 783 -72.36 -38.23 -63.30
CA GLU A 783 -72.43 -39.58 -63.89
C GLU A 783 -73.48 -40.44 -63.20
N ARG A 784 -73.48 -40.51 -61.87
CA ARG A 784 -74.49 -41.25 -61.09
C ARG A 784 -75.92 -40.78 -61.37
N CYS A 785 -76.14 -39.47 -61.55
CA CYS A 785 -77.46 -38.97 -61.94
C CYS A 785 -77.83 -39.34 -63.39
N LYS A 786 -76.88 -39.64 -64.29
CA LYS A 786 -77.17 -40.08 -65.67
C LYS A 786 -77.70 -41.53 -65.71
N GLU A 787 -77.31 -42.37 -64.76
CA GLU A 787 -77.70 -43.78 -64.66
C GLU A 787 -79.15 -43.98 -64.16
N ILE A 788 -79.80 -42.93 -63.66
CA ILE A 788 -81.21 -42.98 -63.22
C ILE A 788 -82.14 -43.02 -64.44
N GLU A 789 -83.01 -44.04 -64.51
CA GLU A 789 -83.99 -44.25 -65.58
C GLU A 789 -85.27 -43.39 -65.39
N ASP A 790 -85.73 -43.19 -64.15
CA ASP A 790 -86.90 -42.37 -63.85
C ASP A 790 -86.65 -40.88 -64.13
N ARG A 791 -87.52 -40.27 -64.94
CA ARG A 791 -87.35 -38.87 -65.41
C ARG A 791 -87.47 -37.84 -64.28
N LYS A 792 -88.31 -38.10 -63.28
CA LYS A 792 -88.56 -37.17 -62.17
C LYS A 792 -87.38 -37.22 -61.19
N GLU A 793 -86.97 -38.41 -60.77
CA GLU A 793 -85.83 -38.62 -59.87
C GLU A 793 -84.50 -38.15 -60.49
N LYS A 794 -84.32 -38.34 -61.81
CA LYS A 794 -83.15 -37.82 -62.54
C LYS A 794 -83.07 -36.29 -62.51
N ARG A 795 -84.21 -35.61 -62.58
CA ARG A 795 -84.28 -34.14 -62.49
C ARG A 795 -83.96 -33.67 -61.08
N GLU A 796 -84.57 -34.29 -60.08
CA GLU A 796 -84.32 -34.01 -58.66
C GLU A 796 -82.85 -34.28 -58.26
N CYS A 797 -82.25 -35.37 -58.77
CA CYS A 797 -80.83 -35.68 -58.56
C CYS A 797 -79.92 -34.56 -59.09
N LYS A 798 -80.15 -34.09 -60.32
CA LYS A 798 -79.37 -32.99 -60.93
C LYS A 798 -79.56 -31.66 -60.22
N GLU A 799 -80.78 -31.35 -59.79
CA GLU A 799 -81.10 -30.15 -59.01
C GLU A 799 -80.41 -30.16 -57.62
N ALA A 800 -80.15 -31.34 -57.04
CA ALA A 800 -79.47 -31.50 -55.75
C ALA A 800 -77.93 -31.47 -55.80
N ILE A 801 -77.31 -31.67 -56.97
CA ILE A 801 -75.83 -31.68 -57.14
C ILE A 801 -75.17 -30.40 -56.59
N PRO A 802 -75.64 -29.17 -56.93
CA PRO A 802 -75.02 -27.93 -56.45
C PRO A 802 -74.97 -27.86 -54.92
N GLN A 803 -76.05 -28.28 -54.25
CA GLN A 803 -76.15 -28.24 -52.79
C GLN A 803 -75.20 -29.25 -52.13
N LYS A 804 -75.12 -30.49 -52.65
CA LYS A 804 -74.18 -31.52 -52.16
C LYS A 804 -72.72 -31.12 -52.39
N ILE A 805 -72.40 -30.53 -53.53
CA ILE A 805 -71.06 -30.04 -53.84
C ILE A 805 -70.67 -28.88 -52.93
N GLU A 806 -71.59 -27.97 -52.62
CA GLU A 806 -71.30 -26.87 -51.69
C GLU A 806 -71.09 -27.37 -50.25
N GLN A 807 -71.89 -28.35 -49.79
CA GLN A 807 -71.67 -29.01 -48.49
C GLN A 807 -70.30 -29.70 -48.43
N TYR A 808 -69.93 -30.46 -49.47
CA TYR A 808 -68.65 -31.16 -49.53
C TYR A 808 -67.46 -30.21 -49.64
N LYS A 809 -67.60 -29.10 -50.39
CA LYS A 809 -66.62 -28.01 -50.46
C LYS A 809 -66.37 -27.37 -49.10
N ASN A 810 -67.44 -27.08 -48.34
CA ASN A 810 -67.34 -26.50 -47.01
C ASN A 810 -66.65 -27.48 -46.05
N PHE A 811 -66.98 -28.76 -46.11
CA PHE A 811 -66.29 -29.81 -45.34
C PHE A 811 -64.80 -29.89 -45.70
N LEU A 812 -64.46 -29.97 -47.00
CA LEU A 812 -63.09 -30.12 -47.49
C LEU A 812 -62.17 -28.93 -47.18
N PHE A 813 -62.70 -27.71 -47.15
CA PHE A 813 -61.88 -26.50 -47.02
C PHE A 813 -61.95 -25.83 -45.65
N LYS A 814 -62.82 -26.26 -44.72
CA LYS A 814 -63.01 -25.61 -43.42
C LYS A 814 -61.70 -25.40 -42.66
N GLU A 815 -60.94 -26.47 -42.44
CA GLU A 815 -59.68 -26.41 -41.68
C GLU A 815 -58.59 -25.63 -42.44
N ALA A 816 -58.46 -25.87 -43.74
CA ALA A 816 -57.47 -25.18 -44.56
C ALA A 816 -57.73 -23.67 -44.66
N ASN A 817 -58.99 -23.25 -44.78
CA ASN A 817 -59.35 -21.82 -44.82
C ASN A 817 -59.04 -21.15 -43.48
N LYS A 818 -59.43 -21.78 -42.37
CA LYS A 818 -59.14 -21.27 -41.02
C LYS A 818 -57.63 -21.13 -40.79
N ALA A 819 -56.86 -22.16 -41.13
CA ALA A 819 -55.40 -22.14 -40.98
C ALA A 819 -54.73 -21.11 -41.91
N ILE A 820 -55.23 -20.90 -43.12
CA ILE A 820 -54.74 -19.85 -44.03
C ILE A 820 -54.97 -18.47 -43.41
N GLU A 821 -56.17 -18.19 -42.91
CA GLU A 821 -56.54 -16.91 -42.31
C GLU A 821 -55.67 -16.61 -41.07
N GLU A 822 -55.56 -17.57 -40.14
CA GLU A 822 -54.72 -17.45 -38.94
C GLU A 822 -53.24 -17.21 -39.28
N ASN A 823 -52.69 -17.92 -40.28
CA ASN A 823 -51.30 -17.75 -40.69
C ASN A 823 -51.07 -16.42 -41.44
N GLU A 824 -52.04 -15.96 -42.24
CA GLU A 824 -51.97 -14.63 -42.89
C GLU A 824 -52.00 -13.49 -41.86
N GLU A 825 -52.79 -13.61 -40.79
CA GLU A 825 -52.78 -12.66 -39.68
C GLU A 825 -51.43 -12.65 -38.93
N LYS A 826 -50.90 -13.83 -38.57
CA LYS A 826 -49.57 -13.95 -37.94
C LYS A 826 -48.47 -13.34 -38.81
N MET A 827 -48.52 -13.53 -40.13
CA MET A 827 -47.57 -12.93 -41.07
C MET A 827 -47.71 -11.40 -41.13
N LYS A 828 -48.94 -10.86 -41.11
CA LYS A 828 -49.20 -9.41 -41.06
C LYS A 828 -48.66 -8.77 -39.77
N GLN A 829 -48.71 -9.48 -38.64
CA GLN A 829 -48.19 -9.01 -37.36
C GLN A 829 -46.66 -9.09 -37.27
N ASN A 830 -46.06 -10.21 -37.71
CA ASN A 830 -44.63 -10.45 -37.54
C ASN A 830 -43.76 -9.67 -38.54
N LYS A 831 -44.24 -9.38 -39.76
CA LYS A 831 -43.44 -8.68 -40.78
C LYS A 831 -43.00 -7.27 -40.36
N PRO A 832 -43.89 -6.38 -39.86
CA PRO A 832 -43.49 -5.07 -39.34
C PRO A 832 -42.56 -5.16 -38.12
N LEU A 833 -42.78 -6.17 -37.26
CA LEU A 833 -41.95 -6.41 -36.08
C LEU A 833 -40.50 -6.75 -36.47
N ILE A 834 -40.31 -7.64 -37.46
CA ILE A 834 -38.97 -7.97 -38.00
C ILE A 834 -38.27 -6.70 -38.49
N VAL A 835 -38.94 -5.87 -39.29
CA VAL A 835 -38.36 -4.62 -39.82
C VAL A 835 -37.95 -3.68 -38.68
N THR A 836 -38.78 -3.59 -37.64
CA THR A 836 -38.51 -2.74 -36.47
C THR A 836 -37.29 -3.23 -35.68
N ILE A 837 -37.21 -4.54 -35.40
CA ILE A 837 -36.09 -5.14 -34.69
C ILE A 837 -34.81 -5.04 -35.53
N GLN A 838 -34.88 -5.27 -36.85
CA GLN A 838 -33.74 -5.11 -37.77
C GLN A 838 -33.19 -3.69 -37.77
N LYS A 839 -34.07 -2.68 -37.81
CA LYS A 839 -33.67 -1.27 -37.75
C LYS A 839 -32.95 -0.99 -36.42
N LYS A 840 -33.53 -1.40 -35.30
CA LYS A 840 -32.93 -1.26 -33.97
C LYS A 840 -31.57 -1.97 -33.87
N PHE A 841 -31.47 -3.19 -34.41
CA PHE A 841 -30.22 -3.95 -34.44
C PHE A 841 -29.13 -3.22 -35.24
N LYS A 842 -29.47 -2.65 -36.41
CA LYS A 842 -28.53 -1.86 -37.22
C LYS A 842 -28.08 -0.58 -36.49
N GLU A 843 -29.01 0.15 -35.87
CA GLU A 843 -28.70 1.35 -35.10
C GLU A 843 -27.76 1.05 -33.91
N LEU A 844 -28.02 -0.03 -33.17
CA LEU A 844 -27.14 -0.50 -32.09
C LEU A 844 -25.77 -0.92 -32.61
N LYS A 845 -25.71 -1.58 -33.77
CA LYS A 845 -24.45 -2.00 -34.38
C LYS A 845 -23.57 -0.82 -34.75
N GLU A 846 -24.12 0.36 -34.99
CA GLU A 846 -23.34 1.56 -35.28
C GLU A 846 -22.99 2.36 -34.00
N ASN A 847 -23.87 2.36 -32.98
CA ASN A 847 -23.78 3.29 -31.86
C ASN A 847 -23.51 2.67 -30.49
N ASP A 848 -23.55 1.35 -30.35
CA ASP A 848 -23.26 0.69 -29.08
C ASP A 848 -21.79 0.92 -28.69
N LEU A 849 -21.60 1.55 -27.53
CA LEU A 849 -20.32 1.81 -26.89
C LEU A 849 -20.32 1.20 -25.48
N SER A 850 -20.99 0.07 -25.28
CA SER A 850 -20.86 -0.77 -24.09
C SER A 850 -19.39 -1.19 -23.88
N GLN A 851 -19.04 -1.48 -22.63
CA GLN A 851 -17.70 -1.93 -22.30
C GLN A 851 -17.43 -3.30 -22.91
N GLU A 852 -18.41 -4.22 -22.91
CA GLU A 852 -18.29 -5.53 -23.57
C GLU A 852 -17.93 -5.38 -25.04
N ARG A 853 -18.71 -4.61 -25.81
CA ARG A 853 -18.46 -4.46 -27.23
C ARG A 853 -17.07 -3.90 -27.51
N ILE A 854 -16.69 -2.83 -26.81
CA ILE A 854 -15.39 -2.21 -27.05
C ILE A 854 -14.25 -3.13 -26.60
N LEU A 855 -14.42 -3.88 -25.52
CA LEU A 855 -13.46 -4.88 -25.06
C LEU A 855 -13.25 -5.94 -26.15
N THR A 856 -14.32 -6.57 -26.65
CA THR A 856 -14.28 -7.58 -27.71
C THR A 856 -13.68 -7.05 -29.01
N GLU A 857 -14.20 -5.94 -29.52
CA GLU A 857 -13.84 -5.42 -30.84
C GLU A 857 -12.49 -4.70 -30.86
N LYS A 858 -12.17 -3.88 -29.85
CA LYS A 858 -10.93 -3.08 -29.85
C LYS A 858 -9.78 -3.78 -29.12
N CYS A 859 -10.02 -4.41 -27.97
CA CYS A 859 -8.95 -5.03 -27.20
C CYS A 859 -8.62 -6.45 -27.66
N PHE A 860 -9.65 -7.26 -27.97
CA PHE A 860 -9.48 -8.64 -28.44
C PHE A 860 -9.47 -8.78 -29.97
N LYS A 861 -9.90 -7.75 -30.71
CA LYS A 861 -10.00 -7.75 -32.19
C LYS A 861 -10.90 -8.87 -32.72
N GLN A 862 -11.97 -9.18 -31.98
CA GLN A 862 -12.99 -10.15 -32.35
C GLN A 862 -14.27 -9.41 -32.74
N LYS A 863 -15.13 -10.04 -33.55
CA LYS A 863 -16.47 -9.50 -33.82
C LYS A 863 -17.41 -9.99 -32.74
N LEU A 864 -18.19 -9.08 -32.17
CA LEU A 864 -19.31 -9.46 -31.32
C LEU A 864 -20.36 -10.15 -32.21
N ALA A 865 -20.71 -11.39 -31.85
CA ALA A 865 -21.47 -12.31 -32.71
C ALA A 865 -22.90 -11.85 -32.93
#